data_AF-A0A1Y1V643-F1
#
_entry.id   AF-A0A1Y1V643-F1
#
_cell.length_a   1.000
_cell.length_b   1.000
_cell.length_c   1.000
_cell.angle_alpha   90.00
_cell.angle_beta   90.00
_cell.angle_gamma   90.00
#
_symmetry.space_group_name_H-M   'P 1'
#
loop_
_entity.id
_entity.type
_entity.pdbx_description
1 polymer ?
#
loop_
_entity_poly.entity_id
_entity_poly.type
_entity_poly.pdbx_seq_one_letter_code
_entity_poly.pdbx_strand_id
1 'polypeptide(L)'
;MRFGWNLGNTLDAECTSWMDYEEDPIGSETCWGNVKTNEDIFKTLMDNQFNVFRIPTTWTGHIGEAPEYKINEQWMKRVHEIVDYPYKNGAFVILNIHHETWNHAFAETVDEAKVELAQVWKQIAEEFKGYGERLIFEGQNEPRKNGTPVEWNGGDKEGWDVVNAMNAVFLETVRSSGGNNAKRHLMIPPYAAACNENSFKNFDFPEDDDKVIASVHAYSPYNFALNNGEGAVDKFDASGKNELDWNINLMKKRFVDQGIPMILGEYGAMNRDNEEERAAWAEYYMEKITALGVPQVWWDNGVFEGEGERFGLIDRKNLKIVYPSIVAALQKGRGLEVNVLHAIEPKTETTTIVEEPTEPAVDVEEPTEPVELEPIRDISSLELIKEMRFGWNLGNTLDAECTSWMDYEKNPIGSETCWGNVKTNEDIFKTLMDNQFNVFRIPTTWTGHIGEAPEYKINEQWMKRVHEIVDYPYKNGAFVILNIHHETWNHAFAETVDEAKVELAQVWKQIAEEFKGYGERLIFEGQNEPRKNGTPVEWNGGDKEGWDVVNAMNAVFLETVRSSGGNNAKRHLMIPPYAAACNENSFKNFDFPEDDDKVIASVHAYSPYNFALNNGEGAVDKFDASGKNELDWNINLMKKRFVDQGIPMILGEYGAMNRDNEEERAAWAEYYMEKITALGVPQVWWDNGVFEGEGERFGLIDRKNLKIVYPSIVAALQKGRGLEVNVLHAIEQEPEEPTESDDLEPIRDISSIELIKEMRFGWNLGNTLDAECTSWMDYEKNPIGSETCWGNVKTNEDIFKTLMDNQFNVFRIPTTWTGHIGEAPEYKINEQWMKRVHEIVDYPYKNGAFVILNIHHETWNHAFAETVDEAKVELAQVWKQIAEEFKGYGERLIFEGQNEPRKNGTPVEWNGGDKEGWDVVNAMNAVFLETVRSSGGNNAKRHLMIPPYAAACNENSFKNFDFPEDDDKVIASVHAYSPYNFALNNGEGAVDKFDASGKNELDWNINLMKKRFVDQGIPMILGEYGAMNRDNEEERAAWAEYYMEKITALGVPQVWWDNGVFEGEGERFGLIDRKNLKIVYPSIVAALQKGRGLEVNVLHAIETEPTECWSLKYGYECCSPNNTRVVVTDESGKWGVENSDWCGIVDSKDKCWSIPFGYKCCDHCKVLLTDESGKWGELNGEWCGIDTTKCK
;
A
#
# COMPACT_ATOMS: atom_id res chain seq x y z
N MET A 1 26.08 -2.03 23.96
CA MET A 1 25.05 -2.88 23.32
C MET A 1 24.20 -3.54 24.39
N ARG A 2 22.87 -3.55 24.23
CA ARG A 2 21.95 -4.32 25.09
C ARG A 2 22.01 -5.78 24.63
N PHE A 3 21.07 -6.21 23.80
CA PHE A 3 21.07 -7.46 23.04
C PHE A 3 20.55 -7.16 21.64
N GLY A 4 20.76 -8.10 20.72
CA GLY A 4 20.47 -7.88 19.30
C GLY A 4 19.53 -8.89 18.67
N TRP A 5 19.20 -8.61 17.42
CA TRP A 5 18.33 -9.40 16.56
C TRP A 5 18.92 -9.47 15.15
N ASN A 6 18.87 -10.65 14.51
CA ASN A 6 19.28 -10.85 13.12
C ASN A 6 18.05 -10.72 12.21
N LEU A 7 18.20 -10.02 11.09
CA LEU A 7 17.28 -10.07 9.96
C LEU A 7 17.57 -11.33 9.12
N GLY A 8 17.38 -12.52 9.69
CA GLY A 8 17.71 -13.79 9.02
C GLY A 8 16.69 -14.17 7.95
N ASN A 9 17.11 -15.05 7.03
CA ASN A 9 16.34 -15.53 5.87
C ASN A 9 15.75 -14.39 5.02
N THR A 10 16.50 -13.31 4.84
CA THR A 10 16.08 -12.09 4.14
C THR A 10 17.13 -11.68 3.12
N LEU A 11 18.09 -10.80 3.46
CA LEU A 11 19.16 -10.43 2.52
C LEU A 11 20.23 -11.51 2.38
N ASP A 12 20.24 -12.48 3.29
CA ASP A 12 21.02 -13.69 3.25
C ASP A 12 20.39 -14.79 2.39
N ALA A 13 19.11 -14.67 2.04
CA ALA A 13 18.41 -15.69 1.27
C ALA A 13 19.04 -15.87 -0.12
N GLU A 14 19.45 -17.10 -0.40
CA GLU A 14 20.17 -17.47 -1.62
C GLU A 14 19.26 -18.38 -2.47
N CYS A 15 18.94 -17.91 -3.67
CA CYS A 15 17.93 -18.50 -4.55
C CYS A 15 18.37 -18.53 -6.03
N THR A 16 19.68 -18.43 -6.30
CA THR A 16 20.24 -18.45 -7.68
C THR A 16 19.95 -19.74 -8.43
N SER A 17 19.56 -20.81 -7.73
CA SER A 17 19.18 -22.09 -8.35
C SER A 17 17.85 -22.05 -9.11
N TRP A 18 16.97 -21.07 -8.83
CA TRP A 18 15.66 -20.97 -9.47
C TRP A 18 15.18 -19.53 -9.74
N MET A 19 15.86 -18.51 -9.21
CA MET A 19 15.63 -17.10 -9.55
C MET A 19 16.71 -16.57 -10.49
N ASP A 20 16.31 -15.69 -11.38
CA ASP A 20 17.24 -14.90 -12.20
C ASP A 20 17.52 -13.55 -11.54
N TYR A 21 18.71 -13.41 -10.97
CA TYR A 21 19.14 -12.17 -10.29
C TYR A 21 19.57 -11.08 -11.27
N GLU A 22 19.75 -11.37 -12.56
CA GLU A 22 19.96 -10.34 -13.58
C GLU A 22 18.64 -9.61 -13.88
N GLU A 23 17.52 -10.36 -13.91
CA GLU A 23 16.18 -9.81 -14.12
C GLU A 23 15.62 -9.11 -12.87
N ASP A 24 15.74 -9.73 -11.69
CA ASP A 24 15.31 -9.14 -10.41
C ASP A 24 16.44 -9.17 -9.36
N PRO A 25 17.33 -8.15 -9.38
CA PRO A 25 18.49 -8.12 -8.49
C PRO A 25 18.19 -8.01 -7.00
N ILE A 26 16.94 -7.72 -6.60
CA ILE A 26 16.53 -7.56 -5.20
C ILE A 26 15.50 -8.61 -4.75
N GLY A 27 14.94 -9.40 -5.67
CA GLY A 27 13.91 -10.40 -5.38
C GLY A 27 14.35 -11.48 -4.39
N SER A 28 15.66 -11.70 -4.27
CA SER A 28 16.26 -12.59 -3.27
C SER A 28 15.82 -12.25 -1.85
N GLU A 29 15.59 -10.98 -1.52
CA GLU A 29 15.19 -10.52 -0.18
C GLU A 29 13.99 -11.30 0.40
N THR A 30 13.03 -11.67 -0.45
CA THR A 30 11.78 -12.33 -0.03
C THR A 30 11.70 -13.79 -0.43
N CYS A 31 12.73 -14.35 -1.06
CA CYS A 31 12.64 -15.65 -1.74
C CYS A 31 12.51 -16.85 -0.78
N TRP A 32 12.90 -16.69 0.49
CA TRP A 32 12.66 -17.68 1.56
C TRP A 32 11.40 -17.39 2.40
N GLY A 33 10.49 -16.55 1.90
CA GLY A 33 9.14 -16.38 2.46
C GLY A 33 8.97 -15.25 3.47
N ASN A 34 10.03 -14.51 3.80
CA ASN A 34 9.91 -13.30 4.61
C ASN A 34 9.29 -12.14 3.81
N VAL A 35 8.55 -11.27 4.50
CA VAL A 35 8.05 -10.02 3.92
C VAL A 35 9.21 -9.07 3.60
N LYS A 36 9.02 -8.20 2.61
CA LYS A 36 9.98 -7.15 2.30
C LYS A 36 10.22 -6.26 3.53
N THR A 37 11.48 -6.02 3.83
CA THR A 37 11.92 -5.32 5.04
C THR A 37 11.52 -3.85 5.00
N ASN A 38 10.99 -3.35 6.11
CA ASN A 38 10.68 -1.93 6.32
C ASN A 38 11.20 -1.46 7.69
N GLU A 39 11.16 -0.14 7.89
CA GLU A 39 11.69 0.51 9.10
C GLU A 39 10.95 0.10 10.38
N ASP A 40 9.65 -0.18 10.30
CA ASP A 40 8.80 -0.42 11.47
C ASP A 40 9.07 -1.78 12.15
N ILE A 41 9.59 -2.76 11.41
CA ILE A 41 10.12 -4.01 11.98
C ILE A 41 11.21 -3.68 13.02
N PHE A 42 12.13 -2.79 12.67
CA PHE A 42 13.21 -2.37 13.57
C PHE A 42 12.68 -1.52 14.73
N LYS A 43 11.74 -0.59 14.48
CA LYS A 43 11.13 0.23 15.56
C LYS A 43 10.42 -0.64 16.60
N THR A 44 9.66 -1.64 16.16
CA THR A 44 8.99 -2.61 17.05
C THR A 44 9.97 -3.32 17.97
N LEU A 45 11.13 -3.72 17.44
CA LEU A 45 12.20 -4.33 18.23
C LEU A 45 12.90 -3.29 19.13
N MET A 46 13.12 -2.06 18.66
CA MET A 46 13.72 -0.98 19.46
C MET A 46 12.85 -0.58 20.65
N ASP A 47 11.52 -0.57 20.50
CA ASP A 47 10.54 -0.39 21.57
C ASP A 47 10.69 -1.49 22.65
N ASN A 48 11.05 -2.69 22.22
CA ASN A 48 11.39 -3.83 23.07
C ASN A 48 12.84 -3.85 23.57
N GLN A 49 13.52 -2.70 23.46
CA GLN A 49 14.87 -2.43 23.95
C GLN A 49 16.00 -3.11 23.16
N PHE A 50 15.73 -3.75 22.02
CA PHE A 50 16.78 -4.19 21.10
C PHE A 50 17.53 -2.96 20.56
N ASN A 51 18.86 -3.03 20.44
CA ASN A 51 19.64 -1.92 19.87
C ASN A 51 20.88 -2.35 19.09
N VAL A 52 20.94 -3.62 18.71
CA VAL A 52 21.94 -4.17 17.80
C VAL A 52 21.20 -5.00 16.76
N PHE A 53 21.35 -4.65 15.50
CA PHE A 53 20.70 -5.36 14.40
C PHE A 53 21.76 -5.92 13.47
N ARG A 54 21.82 -7.24 13.36
CA ARG A 54 22.70 -7.89 12.38
C ARG A 54 21.89 -8.11 11.11
N ILE A 55 22.44 -7.64 9.99
CA ILE A 55 21.87 -7.73 8.66
C ILE A 55 22.72 -8.76 7.91
N PRO A 56 22.43 -10.05 8.06
CA PRO A 56 23.13 -11.08 7.29
C PRO A 56 22.82 -10.85 5.80
N THR A 57 23.84 -10.85 4.95
CA THR A 57 23.70 -10.49 3.53
C THR A 57 24.56 -11.40 2.68
N THR A 58 23.92 -12.09 1.74
CA THR A 58 24.59 -12.92 0.73
C THR A 58 24.84 -12.05 -0.50
N TRP A 59 26.07 -12.04 -0.99
CA TRP A 59 26.47 -11.24 -2.15
C TRP A 59 26.66 -12.10 -3.39
N THR A 60 26.88 -13.40 -3.23
CA THR A 60 26.83 -14.39 -4.31
C THR A 60 25.55 -14.22 -5.15
N GLY A 61 25.69 -14.28 -6.48
CA GLY A 61 24.60 -14.00 -7.42
C GLY A 61 24.39 -12.52 -7.72
N HIS A 62 24.84 -11.62 -6.83
CA HIS A 62 24.76 -10.17 -7.00
C HIS A 62 26.13 -9.53 -7.32
N ILE A 63 27.14 -10.35 -7.60
CA ILE A 63 28.51 -9.93 -7.94
C ILE A 63 28.81 -10.32 -9.39
N GLY A 64 29.30 -9.37 -10.18
CA GLY A 64 29.73 -9.59 -11.56
C GLY A 64 31.08 -10.32 -11.68
N GLU A 65 31.56 -10.51 -12.90
CA GLU A 65 32.78 -11.29 -13.14
C GLU A 65 34.09 -10.60 -12.67
N ALA A 66 35.14 -11.40 -12.56
CA ALA A 66 36.51 -10.94 -12.35
C ALA A 66 37.00 -10.05 -13.52
N PRO A 67 37.97 -9.15 -13.28
CA PRO A 67 38.66 -8.87 -12.01
C PRO A 67 37.94 -7.84 -11.11
N GLU A 68 36.90 -7.17 -11.60
CA GLU A 68 36.22 -6.11 -10.85
C GLU A 68 35.32 -6.66 -9.76
N TYR A 69 34.69 -7.82 -9.96
CA TYR A 69 33.69 -8.38 -9.05
C TYR A 69 32.65 -7.32 -8.64
N LYS A 70 32.15 -6.59 -9.65
CA LYS A 70 31.30 -5.42 -9.40
C LYS A 70 29.98 -5.86 -8.77
N ILE A 71 29.67 -5.34 -7.60
CA ILE A 71 28.39 -5.59 -6.94
C ILE A 71 27.29 -4.90 -7.74
N ASN A 72 26.18 -5.59 -7.95
CA ASN A 72 24.99 -5.04 -8.58
C ASN A 72 24.52 -3.78 -7.83
N GLU A 73 24.33 -2.68 -8.55
CA GLU A 73 24.04 -1.38 -7.96
C GLU A 73 22.67 -1.35 -7.25
N GLN A 74 21.68 -2.09 -7.77
CA GLN A 74 20.36 -2.17 -7.14
C GLN A 74 20.42 -2.97 -5.84
N TRP A 75 21.18 -4.06 -5.82
CA TRP A 75 21.42 -4.84 -4.61
C TRP A 75 22.14 -4.00 -3.54
N MET A 76 23.24 -3.32 -3.90
CA MET A 76 23.95 -2.42 -2.98
C MET A 76 23.04 -1.34 -2.41
N LYS A 77 22.20 -0.71 -3.25
CA LYS A 77 21.24 0.31 -2.83
C LYS A 77 20.21 -0.24 -1.84
N ARG A 78 19.70 -1.45 -2.08
CA ARG A 78 18.72 -2.08 -1.17
C ARG A 78 19.35 -2.48 0.16
N VAL A 79 20.57 -3.03 0.14
CA VAL A 79 21.34 -3.30 1.37
C VAL A 79 21.58 -2.00 2.16
N HIS A 80 21.95 -0.91 1.48
CA HIS A 80 22.10 0.41 2.10
C HIS A 80 20.82 0.89 2.77
N GLU A 81 19.69 0.84 2.07
CA GLU A 81 18.38 1.21 2.60
C GLU A 81 18.04 0.44 3.88
N ILE A 82 18.26 -0.87 3.90
CA ILE A 82 17.97 -1.72 5.07
C ILE A 82 18.94 -1.46 6.22
N VAL A 83 20.22 -1.19 5.95
CA VAL A 83 21.19 -0.74 6.97
C VAL A 83 20.74 0.59 7.60
N ASP A 84 20.16 1.48 6.79
CA ASP A 84 19.74 2.81 7.21
C ASP A 84 18.59 2.77 8.22
N TYR A 85 17.66 1.83 8.09
CA TYR A 85 16.49 1.72 8.99
C TYR A 85 16.87 1.70 10.49
N PRO A 86 17.65 0.73 11.01
CA PRO A 86 18.11 0.78 12.39
C PRO A 86 19.18 1.84 12.64
N TYR A 87 20.05 2.14 11.66
CA TYR A 87 21.16 3.08 11.87
C TYR A 87 20.68 4.52 12.11
N LYS A 88 19.74 5.02 11.29
CA LYS A 88 19.17 6.37 11.43
C LYS A 88 18.38 6.53 12.74
N ASN A 89 17.79 5.44 13.24
CA ASN A 89 17.07 5.40 14.51
C ASN A 89 17.97 5.21 15.76
N GLY A 90 19.29 5.34 15.62
CA GLY A 90 20.18 5.35 16.78
C GLY A 90 20.73 3.97 17.20
N ALA A 91 20.36 2.88 16.52
CA ALA A 91 20.84 1.53 16.86
C ALA A 91 22.25 1.26 16.30
N PHE A 92 22.85 0.15 16.77
CA PHE A 92 24.03 -0.46 16.15
C PHE A 92 23.59 -1.41 15.03
N VAL A 93 24.37 -1.46 13.96
CA VAL A 93 24.12 -2.32 12.80
C VAL A 93 25.38 -3.14 12.50
N ILE A 94 25.23 -4.44 12.25
CA ILE A 94 26.31 -5.33 11.82
C ILE A 94 25.96 -5.82 10.41
N LEU A 95 26.79 -5.51 9.42
CA LEU A 95 26.65 -5.98 8.03
C LEU A 95 27.76 -6.99 7.72
N ASN A 96 27.44 -8.11 7.09
CA ASN A 96 28.41 -9.17 6.77
C ASN A 96 28.40 -9.58 5.29
N ILE A 97 29.21 -10.59 4.98
CA ILE A 97 28.99 -11.53 3.88
C ILE A 97 28.51 -12.86 4.48
N HIS A 98 27.49 -13.50 3.92
CA HIS A 98 26.75 -14.57 4.60
C HIS A 98 26.87 -15.96 3.96
N HIS A 99 26.06 -16.28 2.95
CA HIS A 99 26.09 -17.58 2.24
C HIS A 99 26.90 -17.51 0.95
N GLU A 100 28.19 -17.19 1.08
CA GLU A 100 29.06 -17.08 -0.08
C GLU A 100 29.52 -18.43 -0.61
N THR A 101 29.42 -18.62 -1.92
CA THR A 101 29.86 -19.86 -2.59
C THR A 101 31.36 -19.94 -2.79
N TRP A 102 32.06 -18.81 -2.70
CA TRP A 102 33.46 -18.64 -3.09
C TRP A 102 34.44 -18.57 -1.90
N ASN A 103 33.98 -18.39 -0.65
CA ASN A 103 34.85 -18.17 0.53
C ASN A 103 35.08 -19.42 1.40
N HIS A 104 34.87 -20.63 0.85
CA HIS A 104 35.11 -21.87 1.57
C HIS A 104 36.59 -22.04 1.98
N ALA A 105 36.83 -22.71 3.10
CA ALA A 105 38.14 -22.79 3.74
C ALA A 105 39.07 -23.88 3.14
N PHE A 106 39.26 -23.87 1.82
CA PHE A 106 40.14 -24.79 1.09
C PHE A 106 41.39 -24.08 0.57
N ALA A 107 42.55 -24.72 0.67
CA ALA A 107 43.81 -24.12 0.23
C ALA A 107 43.90 -24.00 -1.31
N GLU A 108 43.12 -24.78 -2.06
CA GLU A 108 43.12 -24.73 -3.52
C GLU A 108 42.35 -23.52 -4.08
N THR A 109 41.37 -22.97 -3.35
CA THR A 109 40.54 -21.83 -3.77
C THR A 109 40.91 -20.52 -3.10
N VAL A 110 41.76 -20.54 -2.06
CA VAL A 110 42.04 -19.37 -1.20
C VAL A 110 42.60 -18.17 -1.96
N ASP A 111 43.40 -18.37 -3.01
CA ASP A 111 44.00 -17.25 -3.74
C ASP A 111 42.94 -16.44 -4.51
N GLU A 112 41.98 -17.11 -5.13
CA GLU A 112 40.84 -16.46 -5.81
C GLU A 112 39.88 -15.83 -4.78
N ALA A 113 39.55 -16.58 -3.72
CA ALA A 113 38.68 -16.11 -2.65
C ALA A 113 39.19 -14.82 -1.99
N LYS A 114 40.51 -14.68 -1.77
CA LYS A 114 41.10 -13.45 -1.23
C LYS A 114 40.94 -12.25 -2.18
N VAL A 115 41.03 -12.46 -3.49
CA VAL A 115 40.87 -11.38 -4.48
C VAL A 115 39.43 -10.90 -4.49
N GLU A 116 38.48 -11.83 -4.57
CA GLU A 116 37.05 -11.53 -4.54
C GLU A 116 36.65 -10.86 -3.22
N LEU A 117 37.09 -11.40 -2.08
CA LEU A 117 36.88 -10.81 -0.75
C LEU A 117 37.34 -9.35 -0.69
N ALA A 118 38.53 -9.06 -1.22
CA ALA A 118 39.07 -7.70 -1.23
C ALA A 118 38.25 -6.75 -2.12
N GLN A 119 37.76 -7.20 -3.28
CA GLN A 119 36.96 -6.35 -4.17
C GLN A 119 35.56 -6.09 -3.62
N VAL A 120 34.91 -7.12 -3.09
CA VAL A 120 33.58 -7.01 -2.48
C VAL A 120 33.64 -6.06 -1.27
N TRP A 121 34.56 -6.29 -0.33
CA TRP A 121 34.69 -5.42 0.84
C TRP A 121 35.16 -4.01 0.52
N LYS A 122 35.95 -3.82 -0.54
CA LYS A 122 36.32 -2.47 -0.99
C LYS A 122 35.09 -1.68 -1.44
N GLN A 123 34.18 -2.29 -2.19
CA GLN A 123 32.95 -1.65 -2.64
C GLN A 123 32.00 -1.36 -1.47
N ILE A 124 31.76 -2.33 -0.59
CA ILE A 124 30.94 -2.14 0.62
C ILE A 124 31.53 -1.04 1.51
N ALA A 125 32.84 -1.06 1.74
CA ALA A 125 33.48 -0.05 2.57
C ALA A 125 33.42 1.35 1.94
N GLU A 126 33.55 1.46 0.62
CA GLU A 126 33.40 2.73 -0.09
C GLU A 126 31.98 3.29 0.05
N GLU A 127 30.96 2.45 -0.12
CA GLU A 127 29.54 2.81 0.03
C GLU A 127 29.25 3.43 1.41
N PHE A 128 29.68 2.75 2.47
CA PHE A 128 29.37 3.16 3.84
C PHE A 128 30.49 3.97 4.51
N LYS A 129 31.49 4.49 3.78
CA LYS A 129 32.66 5.19 4.37
C LYS A 129 32.30 6.40 5.25
N GLY A 130 31.12 7.00 5.04
CA GLY A 130 30.59 8.13 5.82
C GLY A 130 29.94 7.73 7.15
N TYR A 131 29.59 6.46 7.34
CA TYR A 131 28.89 5.98 8.53
C TYR A 131 29.81 5.97 9.75
N GLY A 132 29.27 6.32 10.91
CA GLY A 132 29.96 6.31 12.19
C GLY A 132 30.17 4.91 12.77
N GLU A 133 30.61 4.86 14.02
CA GLU A 133 31.01 3.65 14.75
C GLU A 133 29.87 2.68 15.04
N ARG A 134 28.62 3.12 14.91
CA ARG A 134 27.43 2.29 15.11
C ARG A 134 27.23 1.28 13.98
N LEU A 135 27.79 1.52 12.79
CA LEU A 135 27.85 0.52 11.71
C LEU A 135 29.16 -0.29 11.82
N ILE A 136 29.02 -1.58 12.04
CA ILE A 136 30.07 -2.58 12.21
C ILE A 136 30.06 -3.48 10.97
N PHE A 137 31.25 -3.87 10.49
CA PHE A 137 31.35 -4.88 9.45
C PHE A 137 31.83 -6.20 10.04
N GLU A 138 31.19 -7.29 9.66
CA GLU A 138 31.61 -8.65 9.97
C GLU A 138 32.14 -9.32 8.71
N GLY A 139 33.45 -9.55 8.66
CA GLY A 139 34.16 -9.84 7.42
C GLY A 139 33.76 -11.13 6.73
N GLN A 140 33.28 -12.10 7.50
CA GLN A 140 32.85 -13.43 7.06
C GLN A 140 31.84 -13.97 8.07
N ASN A 141 30.94 -14.84 7.62
CA ASN A 141 29.98 -15.54 8.46
C ASN A 141 30.58 -16.81 9.10
N GLU A 142 30.45 -17.96 8.45
CA GLU A 142 30.92 -19.26 8.95
C GLU A 142 31.88 -19.96 7.97
N PRO A 143 33.02 -19.34 7.60
CA PRO A 143 33.92 -19.90 6.59
C PRO A 143 34.51 -21.22 7.10
N ARG A 144 34.32 -22.30 6.30
CA ARG A 144 34.65 -23.67 6.68
C ARG A 144 34.82 -24.58 5.46
N LYS A 145 35.15 -25.86 5.69
CA LYS A 145 35.38 -26.88 4.64
C LYS A 145 34.09 -27.65 4.38
N ASN A 146 33.21 -27.07 3.58
CA ASN A 146 31.89 -27.62 3.25
C ASN A 146 31.97 -29.04 2.67
N GLY A 147 31.09 -29.93 3.11
CA GLY A 147 31.02 -31.32 2.64
C GLY A 147 32.13 -32.24 3.17
N THR A 148 32.87 -31.81 4.20
CA THR A 148 33.97 -32.61 4.79
C THR A 148 33.65 -33.04 6.22
N PRO A 149 34.29 -34.13 6.73
CA PRO A 149 34.09 -34.55 8.11
C PRO A 149 34.50 -33.51 9.17
N VAL A 150 35.24 -32.46 8.78
CA VAL A 150 35.72 -31.41 9.68
C VAL A 150 34.94 -30.11 9.60
N GLU A 151 33.88 -30.07 8.78
CA GLU A 151 33.05 -28.88 8.56
C GLU A 151 32.57 -28.24 9.87
N TRP A 152 32.02 -29.05 10.78
CA TRP A 152 31.42 -28.59 12.04
C TRP A 152 32.16 -29.02 13.31
N ASN A 153 33.24 -29.80 13.20
CA ASN A 153 34.02 -30.27 14.37
C ASN A 153 35.21 -29.35 14.73
N GLY A 154 35.21 -28.14 14.18
CA GLY A 154 36.19 -27.10 14.43
C GLY A 154 37.41 -27.14 13.51
N GLY A 155 37.33 -27.84 12.38
CA GLY A 155 38.29 -27.73 11.28
C GLY A 155 39.60 -28.48 11.46
N ASP A 156 40.48 -28.29 10.49
CA ASP A 156 41.84 -28.80 10.47
C ASP A 156 42.83 -27.66 10.16
N LYS A 157 44.13 -27.97 10.15
CA LYS A 157 45.18 -26.97 9.92
C LYS A 157 44.96 -26.15 8.64
N GLU A 158 44.54 -26.81 7.58
CA GLU A 158 44.27 -26.15 6.30
C GLU A 158 43.13 -25.13 6.46
N GLY A 159 42.00 -25.56 7.03
CA GLY A 159 40.86 -24.68 7.26
C GLY A 159 41.20 -23.48 8.14
N TRP A 160 41.96 -23.68 9.23
CA TRP A 160 42.37 -22.59 10.11
C TRP A 160 43.27 -21.58 9.40
N ASP A 161 44.29 -22.06 8.68
CA ASP A 161 45.24 -21.20 7.96
C ASP A 161 44.50 -20.37 6.89
N VAL A 162 43.50 -20.95 6.20
CA VAL A 162 42.70 -20.25 5.18
C VAL A 162 41.79 -19.19 5.81
N VAL A 163 41.06 -19.52 6.88
CA VAL A 163 40.17 -18.55 7.56
C VAL A 163 40.96 -17.37 8.13
N ASN A 164 42.10 -17.63 8.78
CA ASN A 164 42.96 -16.58 9.31
C ASN A 164 43.51 -15.68 8.19
N ALA A 165 43.87 -16.25 7.03
CA ALA A 165 44.32 -15.47 5.88
C ALA A 165 43.22 -14.57 5.29
N MET A 166 41.99 -15.08 5.15
CA MET A 166 40.84 -14.29 4.67
C MET A 166 40.45 -13.18 5.65
N ASN A 167 40.46 -13.46 6.96
CA ASN A 167 40.24 -12.44 7.99
C ASN A 167 41.27 -11.30 7.90
N ALA A 168 42.54 -11.61 7.70
CA ALA A 168 43.59 -10.60 7.54
C ALA A 168 43.35 -9.72 6.30
N VAL A 169 42.93 -10.31 5.17
CA VAL A 169 42.60 -9.57 3.93
C VAL A 169 41.43 -8.62 4.15
N PHE A 170 40.36 -9.07 4.81
CA PHE A 170 39.22 -8.22 5.15
C PHE A 170 39.64 -7.00 6.01
N LEU A 171 40.40 -7.26 7.08
CA LEU A 171 40.87 -6.20 7.98
C LEU A 171 41.72 -5.17 7.23
N GLU A 172 42.70 -5.61 6.44
CA GLU A 172 43.55 -4.73 5.64
C GLU A 172 42.75 -3.91 4.62
N THR A 173 41.81 -4.56 3.92
CA THR A 173 40.96 -3.93 2.90
C THR A 173 40.12 -2.80 3.51
N VAL A 174 39.39 -3.08 4.60
CA VAL A 174 38.52 -2.07 5.21
C VAL A 174 39.33 -0.97 5.91
N ARG A 175 40.44 -1.30 6.57
CA ARG A 175 41.29 -0.27 7.22
C ARG A 175 41.89 0.71 6.21
N SER A 176 42.15 0.27 5.00
CA SER A 176 42.78 1.08 3.94
C SER A 176 41.79 1.82 3.03
N SER A 177 40.48 1.61 3.15
CA SER A 177 39.46 2.20 2.26
C SER A 177 39.10 3.67 2.55
N GLY A 178 39.65 4.27 3.61
CA GLY A 178 39.48 5.69 3.93
C GLY A 178 38.21 6.04 4.70
N GLY A 179 37.91 7.34 4.83
CA GLY A 179 36.77 7.82 5.63
C GLY A 179 36.79 7.34 7.08
N ASN A 180 35.63 6.94 7.60
CA ASN A 180 35.50 6.37 8.93
C ASN A 180 35.94 4.90 9.02
N ASN A 181 36.19 4.21 7.89
CA ASN A 181 36.53 2.78 7.88
C ASN A 181 37.87 2.47 8.57
N ALA A 182 38.82 3.42 8.50
CA ALA A 182 40.07 3.35 9.26
C ALA A 182 39.86 3.24 10.79
N LYS A 183 38.67 3.59 11.29
CA LYS A 183 38.28 3.48 12.70
C LYS A 183 36.99 2.69 12.91
N ARG A 184 36.47 2.00 11.89
CA ARG A 184 35.23 1.22 12.02
C ARG A 184 35.48 -0.01 12.88
N HIS A 185 34.52 -0.39 13.71
CA HIS A 185 34.58 -1.67 14.40
C HIS A 185 34.42 -2.82 13.39
N LEU A 186 35.29 -3.82 13.46
CA LEU A 186 35.30 -4.96 12.54
C LEU A 186 35.19 -6.27 13.30
N MET A 187 34.27 -7.14 12.89
CA MET A 187 34.08 -8.47 13.42
C MET A 187 34.75 -9.51 12.51
N ILE A 188 35.45 -10.48 13.10
CA ILE A 188 36.06 -11.60 12.38
C ILE A 188 35.76 -12.93 13.10
N PRO A 189 35.32 -13.98 12.38
CA PRO A 189 35.03 -15.27 12.98
C PRO A 189 36.27 -16.17 13.07
N PRO A 190 36.37 -17.07 14.07
CA PRO A 190 37.19 -18.26 13.97
C PRO A 190 36.61 -19.22 12.91
N TYR A 191 37.27 -20.36 12.67
CA TYR A 191 36.75 -21.37 11.73
C TYR A 191 35.31 -21.77 12.06
N ALA A 192 34.44 -21.72 11.04
CA ALA A 192 32.98 -21.95 11.11
C ALA A 192 32.23 -21.07 12.14
N ALA A 193 32.81 -19.93 12.56
CA ALA A 193 32.36 -19.15 13.74
C ALA A 193 32.17 -19.98 15.02
N ALA A 194 32.71 -21.21 15.07
CA ALA A 194 32.21 -22.23 15.97
C ALA A 194 32.75 -22.09 17.40
N CYS A 195 31.87 -22.27 18.38
CA CYS A 195 32.23 -22.37 19.79
C CYS A 195 32.78 -23.76 20.15
N ASN A 196 34.03 -24.03 19.81
CA ASN A 196 34.74 -25.26 20.20
C ASN A 196 36.25 -25.03 20.37
N GLU A 197 36.93 -25.98 21.03
CA GLU A 197 38.35 -25.85 21.36
C GLU A 197 39.27 -25.79 20.11
N ASN A 198 38.94 -26.53 19.05
CA ASN A 198 39.76 -26.58 17.83
C ASN A 198 39.74 -25.21 17.13
N SER A 199 38.55 -24.66 16.88
CA SER A 199 38.39 -23.33 16.25
C SER A 199 39.05 -22.25 17.10
N PHE A 200 38.80 -22.23 18.41
CA PHE A 200 39.30 -21.16 19.28
C PHE A 200 40.82 -21.20 19.46
N LYS A 201 41.42 -22.37 19.60
CA LYS A 201 42.86 -22.51 19.82
C LYS A 201 43.69 -22.06 18.60
N ASN A 202 43.12 -22.20 17.41
CA ASN A 202 43.81 -21.91 16.15
C ASN A 202 43.34 -20.61 15.48
N PHE A 203 42.51 -19.82 16.16
CA PHE A 203 42.06 -18.52 15.69
C PHE A 203 43.10 -17.44 15.98
N ASP A 204 43.58 -16.78 14.93
CA ASP A 204 44.50 -15.65 15.02
C ASP A 204 43.71 -14.35 15.16
N PHE A 205 43.92 -13.65 16.28
CA PHE A 205 43.27 -12.37 16.57
C PHE A 205 44.34 -11.25 16.62
N PRO A 206 44.12 -10.08 15.98
CA PRO A 206 45.09 -8.99 15.97
C PRO A 206 45.14 -8.27 17.32
N GLU A 207 46.24 -8.39 18.07
CA GLU A 207 46.39 -7.74 19.38
C GLU A 207 46.58 -6.21 19.29
N ASP A 208 47.02 -5.69 18.14
CA ASP A 208 47.37 -4.27 17.95
C ASP A 208 46.20 -3.41 17.42
N ASP A 209 45.01 -3.98 17.19
CA ASP A 209 43.82 -3.24 16.70
C ASP A 209 42.68 -3.29 17.73
N ASP A 210 42.46 -2.16 18.42
CA ASP A 210 41.47 -2.01 19.49
C ASP A 210 40.02 -1.95 19.03
N LYS A 211 39.76 -2.06 17.71
CA LYS A 211 38.42 -2.03 17.12
C LYS A 211 38.07 -3.32 16.38
N VAL A 212 38.86 -4.36 16.56
CA VAL A 212 38.50 -5.70 16.09
C VAL A 212 37.73 -6.43 17.19
N ILE A 213 36.75 -7.23 16.79
CA ILE A 213 35.84 -7.98 17.65
C ILE A 213 35.81 -9.42 17.13
N ALA A 214 35.84 -10.42 18.02
CA ALA A 214 35.63 -11.82 17.62
C ALA A 214 34.12 -12.07 17.38
N SER A 215 33.77 -12.64 16.23
CA SER A 215 32.41 -13.13 15.93
C SER A 215 32.31 -14.61 16.28
N VAL A 216 31.35 -15.02 17.11
CA VAL A 216 31.13 -16.43 17.47
C VAL A 216 29.65 -16.76 17.40
N HIS A 217 29.33 -17.95 16.88
CA HIS A 217 27.97 -18.49 16.83
C HIS A 217 27.86 -19.68 17.78
N ALA A 218 26.82 -19.70 18.61
CA ALA A 218 26.69 -20.68 19.68
C ALA A 218 25.23 -20.95 20.08
N TYR A 219 24.56 -21.79 19.30
CA TYR A 219 23.26 -22.39 19.62
C TYR A 219 23.42 -23.51 20.67
N SER A 220 23.70 -23.13 21.91
CA SER A 220 23.96 -24.06 23.02
C SER A 220 22.84 -24.02 24.08
N PRO A 221 22.44 -25.17 24.65
CA PRO A 221 22.92 -26.52 24.35
C PRO A 221 22.34 -27.03 23.03
N TYR A 222 23.18 -27.63 22.17
CA TYR A 222 22.84 -27.93 20.77
C TYR A 222 21.57 -28.78 20.65
N ASN A 223 21.45 -29.80 21.51
CA ASN A 223 20.31 -30.71 21.53
C ASN A 223 18.99 -30.00 21.86
N PHE A 224 19.01 -28.99 22.71
CA PHE A 224 17.82 -28.19 23.03
C PHE A 224 17.54 -27.17 21.93
N ALA A 225 18.58 -26.42 21.56
CA ALA A 225 18.48 -25.19 20.80
C ALA A 225 18.31 -25.39 19.27
N LEU A 226 19.00 -26.37 18.66
CA LEU A 226 19.16 -26.45 17.20
C LEU A 226 19.03 -27.88 16.62
N ASN A 227 19.34 -28.94 17.37
CA ASN A 227 19.33 -30.31 16.82
C ASN A 227 17.92 -30.75 16.39
N ASN A 228 17.73 -31.19 15.13
CA ASN A 228 16.48 -31.78 14.65
C ASN A 228 16.55 -33.31 14.45
N GLY A 229 17.67 -33.94 14.82
CA GLY A 229 17.87 -35.39 14.75
C GLY A 229 17.64 -36.13 16.08
N GLU A 230 18.12 -37.38 16.16
CA GLU A 230 17.88 -38.32 17.28
C GLU A 230 18.29 -37.82 18.68
N GLY A 231 19.07 -36.74 18.77
CA GLY A 231 19.50 -36.13 20.04
C GLY A 231 18.68 -34.92 20.49
N ALA A 232 17.67 -34.50 19.73
CA ALA A 232 16.85 -33.34 20.04
C ALA A 232 16.14 -33.48 21.40
N VAL A 233 16.09 -32.39 22.18
CA VAL A 233 15.33 -32.32 23.43
C VAL A 233 14.51 -31.03 23.48
N ASP A 234 13.33 -31.08 24.10
CA ASP A 234 12.42 -29.95 24.29
C ASP A 234 12.53 -29.31 25.68
N LYS A 235 13.34 -29.88 26.58
CA LYS A 235 13.53 -29.42 27.96
C LYS A 235 14.94 -28.89 28.21
N PHE A 236 15.02 -27.75 28.90
CA PHE A 236 16.27 -27.18 29.37
C PHE A 236 16.65 -27.76 30.73
N ASP A 237 17.17 -28.98 30.70
CA ASP A 237 17.51 -29.75 31.90
C ASP A 237 18.92 -29.46 32.45
N ALA A 238 19.32 -30.20 33.49
CA ALA A 238 20.64 -30.06 34.10
C ALA A 238 21.79 -30.41 33.16
N SER A 239 21.59 -31.33 32.20
CA SER A 239 22.61 -31.68 31.20
C SER A 239 22.79 -30.53 30.22
N GLY A 240 21.69 -29.99 29.69
CA GLY A 240 21.71 -28.83 28.82
C GLY A 240 22.35 -27.62 29.49
N LYS A 241 22.02 -27.38 30.77
CA LYS A 241 22.64 -26.32 31.57
C LYS A 241 24.16 -26.50 31.73
N ASN A 242 24.63 -27.73 31.95
CA ASN A 242 26.07 -28.02 32.06
C ASN A 242 26.81 -27.80 30.74
N GLU A 243 26.22 -28.18 29.61
CA GLU A 243 26.80 -27.93 28.29
C GLU A 243 26.87 -26.43 27.99
N LEU A 244 25.79 -25.69 28.28
CA LEU A 244 25.77 -24.24 28.12
C LEU A 244 26.83 -23.56 28.99
N ASP A 245 26.93 -23.91 30.27
CA ASP A 245 27.99 -23.40 31.16
C ASP A 245 29.39 -23.77 30.65
N TRP A 246 29.58 -24.94 30.04
CA TRP A 246 30.85 -25.35 29.45
C TRP A 246 31.22 -24.47 28.25
N ASN A 247 30.29 -24.24 27.32
CA ASN A 247 30.51 -23.36 26.16
C ASN A 247 30.78 -21.91 26.59
N ILE A 248 30.01 -21.38 27.54
CA ILE A 248 30.24 -20.03 28.10
C ILE A 248 31.64 -19.93 28.74
N ASN A 249 32.08 -20.97 29.45
CA ASN A 249 33.43 -20.99 30.02
C ASN A 249 34.52 -21.07 28.95
N LEU A 250 34.27 -21.73 27.83
CA LEU A 250 35.19 -21.80 26.71
C LEU A 250 35.37 -20.40 26.07
N MET A 251 34.26 -19.71 25.80
CA MET A 251 34.24 -18.32 25.32
C MET A 251 34.96 -17.38 26.29
N LYS A 252 34.65 -17.48 27.59
CA LYS A 252 35.29 -16.70 28.64
C LYS A 252 36.81 -16.87 28.63
N LYS A 253 37.29 -18.12 28.62
CA LYS A 253 38.73 -18.42 28.66
C LYS A 253 39.46 -17.94 27.40
N ARG A 254 38.81 -18.06 26.24
CA ARG A 254 39.44 -17.70 24.97
C ARG A 254 39.48 -16.19 24.75
N PHE A 255 38.43 -15.48 25.12
CA PHE A 255 38.25 -14.08 24.73
C PHE A 255 38.29 -13.15 25.94
N VAL A 256 37.31 -13.27 26.84
CA VAL A 256 37.12 -12.35 27.98
C VAL A 256 38.34 -12.33 28.91
N ASP A 257 38.88 -13.49 29.28
CA ASP A 257 40.05 -13.62 30.15
C ASP A 257 41.35 -13.15 29.46
N GLN A 258 41.33 -13.06 28.13
CA GLN A 258 42.45 -12.55 27.33
C GLN A 258 42.26 -11.07 26.95
N GLY A 259 41.17 -10.43 27.39
CA GLY A 259 40.86 -9.04 27.06
C GLY A 259 40.41 -8.80 25.62
N ILE A 260 40.01 -9.86 24.91
CA ILE A 260 39.54 -9.78 23.52
C ILE A 260 38.02 -9.53 23.53
N PRO A 261 37.53 -8.45 22.87
CA PRO A 261 36.10 -8.23 22.75
C PRO A 261 35.48 -9.26 21.81
N MET A 262 34.29 -9.73 22.18
CA MET A 262 33.52 -10.71 21.40
C MET A 262 32.06 -10.29 21.37
N ILE A 263 31.41 -10.59 20.25
CA ILE A 263 29.95 -10.60 20.10
C ILE A 263 29.52 -12.03 19.73
N LEU A 264 28.50 -12.54 20.41
CA LEU A 264 27.78 -13.73 19.95
C LEU A 264 26.83 -13.31 18.81
N GLY A 265 27.30 -13.45 17.58
CA GLY A 265 26.62 -12.95 16.37
C GLY A 265 25.34 -13.72 16.05
N GLU A 266 25.27 -14.98 16.47
CA GLU A 266 24.10 -15.83 16.33
C GLU A 266 23.94 -16.78 17.51
N TYR A 267 22.71 -16.83 18.01
CA TYR A 267 22.19 -17.84 18.92
C TYR A 267 20.67 -17.83 18.84
N GLY A 268 20.02 -18.86 19.35
CA GLY A 268 18.58 -18.96 19.43
C GLY A 268 18.20 -20.34 19.96
N ALA A 269 16.92 -20.54 20.27
CA ALA A 269 16.37 -21.87 20.47
C ALA A 269 15.08 -22.00 19.66
N MET A 270 15.02 -23.00 18.79
CA MET A 270 13.85 -23.26 17.94
C MET A 270 12.61 -23.48 18.80
N ASN A 271 11.47 -22.99 18.35
CA ASN A 271 10.20 -23.34 18.97
C ASN A 271 9.92 -24.83 18.81
N ARG A 272 9.76 -25.52 19.94
CA ARG A 272 9.27 -26.91 20.01
C ARG A 272 8.01 -26.98 20.86
N ASP A 273 7.23 -25.91 20.83
CA ASP A 273 6.05 -25.69 21.66
C ASP A 273 6.37 -25.79 23.16
N ASN A 274 7.55 -25.25 23.50
CA ASN A 274 8.23 -25.34 24.78
C ASN A 274 8.61 -23.95 25.31
N GLU A 275 7.71 -22.97 25.19
CA GLU A 275 7.98 -21.56 25.48
C GLU A 275 8.53 -21.32 26.90
N GLU A 276 7.99 -21.98 27.92
CA GLU A 276 8.48 -21.85 29.30
C GLU A 276 9.96 -22.28 29.44
N GLU A 277 10.33 -23.39 28.80
CA GLU A 277 11.71 -23.91 28.81
C GLU A 277 12.64 -22.98 28.02
N ARG A 278 12.16 -22.42 26.88
CA ARG A 278 12.93 -21.43 26.09
C ARG A 278 13.11 -20.13 26.85
N ALA A 279 12.09 -19.64 27.55
CA ALA A 279 12.20 -18.44 28.37
C ALA A 279 13.20 -18.65 29.53
N ALA A 280 13.13 -19.81 30.21
CA ALA A 280 14.08 -20.15 31.26
C ALA A 280 15.52 -20.27 30.75
N TRP A 281 15.72 -20.91 29.59
CA TRP A 281 17.01 -20.97 28.91
C TRP A 281 17.52 -19.58 28.49
N ALA A 282 16.66 -18.76 27.88
CA ALA A 282 17.02 -17.43 27.38
C ALA A 282 17.43 -16.49 28.51
N GLU A 283 16.70 -16.51 29.64
CA GLU A 283 17.06 -15.76 30.85
C GLU A 283 18.41 -16.24 31.37
N TYR A 284 18.59 -17.56 31.53
CA TYR A 284 19.83 -18.13 32.07
C TYR A 284 21.04 -17.81 31.20
N TYR A 285 20.93 -17.98 29.88
CA TYR A 285 22.02 -17.68 28.95
C TYR A 285 22.35 -16.18 29.00
N MET A 286 21.33 -15.31 28.91
CA MET A 286 21.51 -13.86 28.92
C MET A 286 22.16 -13.38 30.22
N GLU A 287 21.75 -13.90 31.39
CA GLU A 287 22.38 -13.56 32.68
C GLU A 287 23.87 -13.91 32.70
N LYS A 288 24.23 -15.10 32.21
CA LYS A 288 25.61 -15.59 32.23
C LYS A 288 26.50 -14.82 31.28
N ILE A 289 26.05 -14.56 30.06
CA ILE A 289 26.79 -13.80 29.07
C ILE A 289 26.87 -12.32 29.46
N THR A 290 25.81 -11.77 30.04
CA THR A 290 25.81 -10.41 30.62
C THR A 290 26.86 -10.26 31.72
N ALA A 291 27.02 -11.25 32.59
CA ALA A 291 28.06 -11.25 33.63
C ALA A 291 29.49 -11.26 33.07
N LEU A 292 29.68 -11.64 31.79
CA LEU A 292 30.96 -11.58 31.09
C LEU A 292 31.15 -10.30 30.26
N GLY A 293 30.13 -9.44 30.16
CA GLY A 293 30.17 -8.24 29.33
C GLY A 293 30.09 -8.50 27.82
N VAL A 294 29.66 -9.70 27.42
CA VAL A 294 29.47 -10.09 26.01
C VAL A 294 28.01 -9.82 25.62
N PRO A 295 27.72 -9.19 24.47
CA PRO A 295 26.36 -9.13 23.93
C PRO A 295 26.11 -10.32 22.99
N GLN A 296 24.83 -10.67 22.82
CA GLN A 296 24.36 -11.74 21.95
C GLN A 296 23.20 -11.28 21.06
N VAL A 297 23.13 -11.81 19.85
CA VAL A 297 22.19 -11.39 18.79
C VAL A 297 21.33 -12.59 18.38
N TRP A 298 20.02 -12.51 18.64
CA TRP A 298 19.09 -13.60 18.38
C TRP A 298 18.98 -13.85 16.88
N TRP A 299 19.08 -15.10 16.45
CA TRP A 299 18.77 -15.49 15.08
C TRP A 299 17.26 -15.57 14.91
N ASP A 300 16.69 -14.71 14.07
CA ASP A 300 15.27 -14.72 13.74
C ASP A 300 15.14 -14.84 12.24
N ASN A 301 14.65 -15.98 11.77
CA ASN A 301 14.45 -16.26 10.36
C ASN A 301 13.01 -16.03 9.89
N GLY A 302 12.14 -15.49 10.74
CA GLY A 302 10.72 -15.31 10.46
C GLY A 302 9.89 -16.61 10.41
N VAL A 303 10.47 -17.76 10.78
CA VAL A 303 9.80 -19.06 10.74
C VAL A 303 9.20 -19.41 12.10
N PHE A 304 7.88 -19.63 12.13
CA PHE A 304 7.12 -19.98 13.34
C PHE A 304 6.51 -21.39 13.28
N GLU A 305 6.29 -21.92 12.08
CA GLU A 305 5.55 -23.16 11.81
C GLU A 305 6.35 -24.10 10.91
N GLY A 306 5.96 -25.38 10.85
CA GLY A 306 6.56 -26.40 9.98
C GLY A 306 7.71 -27.20 10.62
N GLU A 307 8.13 -28.26 9.92
CA GLU A 307 9.27 -29.09 10.33
C GLU A 307 10.58 -28.42 9.92
N GLY A 308 11.29 -27.83 10.90
CA GLY A 308 12.54 -27.14 10.62
C GLY A 308 12.94 -26.14 11.71
N GLU A 309 13.78 -25.19 11.32
CA GLU A 309 14.38 -24.21 12.22
C GLU A 309 13.41 -23.07 12.58
N ARG A 310 12.52 -23.30 13.55
CA ARG A 310 11.48 -22.35 13.99
C ARG A 310 12.03 -21.25 14.92
N PHE A 311 12.82 -20.32 14.40
CA PHE A 311 13.51 -19.29 15.21
C PHE A 311 12.79 -17.93 15.29
N GLY A 312 11.66 -17.77 14.61
CA GLY A 312 10.90 -16.53 14.61
C GLY A 312 10.62 -16.00 16.02
N LEU A 313 10.80 -14.70 16.22
CA LEU A 313 10.51 -13.99 17.47
C LEU A 313 9.57 -12.81 17.24
N ILE A 314 9.75 -12.09 16.12
CA ILE A 314 8.83 -11.06 15.64
C ILE A 314 8.05 -11.54 14.42
N ASP A 315 6.73 -11.42 14.48
CA ASP A 315 5.88 -11.46 13.29
C ASP A 315 6.11 -10.16 12.52
N ARG A 316 6.88 -10.25 11.45
CA ARG A 316 7.31 -9.11 10.63
C ARG A 316 6.15 -8.49 9.83
N LYS A 317 5.07 -9.24 9.59
CA LYS A 317 3.88 -8.76 8.88
C LYS A 317 3.01 -7.93 9.82
N ASN A 318 2.76 -8.45 11.02
CA ASN A 318 1.85 -7.82 11.98
C ASN A 318 2.56 -6.92 13.00
N LEU A 319 3.89 -6.84 12.94
CA LEU A 319 4.73 -6.07 13.86
C LEU A 319 4.48 -6.47 15.33
N LYS A 320 4.41 -7.79 15.60
CA LYS A 320 4.15 -8.33 16.94
C LYS A 320 5.26 -9.24 17.44
N ILE A 321 5.56 -9.16 18.73
CA ILE A 321 6.40 -10.12 19.44
C ILE A 321 5.59 -11.38 19.72
N VAL A 322 5.94 -12.48 19.05
CA VAL A 322 5.21 -13.77 19.14
C VAL A 322 5.50 -14.50 20.45
N TYR A 323 6.73 -14.40 20.96
CA TYR A 323 7.11 -15.03 22.23
C TYR A 323 7.49 -13.96 23.26
N PRO A 324 6.51 -13.26 23.85
CA PRO A 324 6.77 -12.16 24.77
C PRO A 324 7.51 -12.62 26.03
N SER A 325 7.32 -13.86 26.48
CA SER A 325 8.07 -14.41 27.62
C SER A 325 9.58 -14.52 27.32
N ILE A 326 9.96 -14.79 26.08
CA ILE A 326 11.37 -14.83 25.65
C ILE A 326 11.93 -13.41 25.65
N VAL A 327 11.24 -12.42 25.07
CA VAL A 327 11.71 -11.01 25.10
C VAL A 327 11.82 -10.49 26.55
N ALA A 328 10.86 -10.84 27.41
CA ALA A 328 10.94 -10.54 28.84
C ALA A 328 12.16 -11.19 29.50
N ALA A 329 12.45 -12.46 29.18
CA ALA A 329 13.63 -13.17 29.67
C ALA A 329 14.94 -12.52 29.21
N LEU A 330 15.01 -12.03 27.96
CA LEU A 330 16.16 -11.29 27.44
C LEU A 330 16.35 -9.95 28.16
N GLN A 331 15.28 -9.17 28.34
CA GLN A 331 15.32 -7.90 29.09
C GLN A 331 15.77 -8.13 30.54
N LYS A 332 15.15 -9.10 31.21
CA LYS A 332 15.46 -9.45 32.60
C LYS A 332 16.88 -9.95 32.77
N GLY A 333 17.30 -10.94 31.96
CA GLY A 333 18.66 -11.49 32.03
C GLY A 333 19.74 -10.47 31.70
N ARG A 334 19.40 -9.44 30.90
CA ARG A 334 20.31 -8.32 30.62
C ARG A 334 20.42 -7.32 31.77
N GLY A 335 19.55 -7.43 32.78
CA GLY A 335 19.44 -6.48 33.90
C GLY A 335 18.66 -5.22 33.56
N LEU A 336 17.78 -5.27 32.55
CA LEU A 336 16.88 -4.18 32.16
C LEU A 336 15.51 -4.34 32.85
N GLU A 337 14.73 -3.27 32.83
CA GLU A 337 13.32 -3.35 33.22
C GLU A 337 12.56 -4.20 32.20
N VAL A 338 11.74 -5.13 32.68
CA VAL A 338 10.89 -5.96 31.82
C VAL A 338 9.70 -5.12 31.38
N ASN A 339 9.67 -4.82 30.09
CA ASN A 339 8.60 -4.10 29.42
C ASN A 339 8.54 -4.61 27.98
N VAL A 340 7.67 -5.60 27.75
CA VAL A 340 7.46 -6.16 26.42
C VAL A 340 6.30 -5.42 25.78
N LEU A 341 6.60 -4.73 24.68
CA LEU A 341 5.65 -3.98 23.88
C LEU A 341 5.32 -4.79 22.63
N HIS A 342 4.16 -4.52 22.03
CA HIS A 342 3.74 -5.17 20.80
C HIS A 342 3.62 -6.70 20.90
N ALA A 343 3.38 -7.26 22.09
CA ALA A 343 3.18 -8.69 22.26
C ALA A 343 1.92 -9.19 21.54
N ILE A 344 1.94 -10.43 21.04
CA ILE A 344 0.71 -11.15 20.72
C ILE A 344 -0.10 -11.37 22.00
N GLU A 345 -1.43 -11.40 21.90
CA GLU A 345 -2.27 -11.68 23.07
C GLU A 345 -2.10 -13.14 23.53
N PRO A 346 -1.95 -13.39 24.85
CA PRO A 346 -1.66 -14.73 25.35
C PRO A 346 -2.79 -15.72 25.06
N LYS A 347 -2.47 -16.83 24.37
CA LYS A 347 -3.35 -17.99 24.22
C LYS A 347 -3.55 -18.66 25.58
N THR A 348 -4.80 -18.92 25.95
CA THR A 348 -5.15 -19.71 27.14
C THR A 348 -5.14 -21.19 26.76
N GLU A 349 -4.08 -21.93 27.12
CA GLU A 349 -3.94 -23.35 26.79
C GLU A 349 -4.46 -24.31 27.87
N THR A 350 -5.10 -25.40 27.43
CA THR A 350 -5.26 -26.65 28.17
C THR A 350 -4.69 -27.80 27.34
N THR A 351 -3.63 -28.43 27.88
CA THR A 351 -2.83 -29.54 27.33
C THR A 351 -3.52 -30.91 27.32
N THR A 352 -3.30 -31.73 26.27
CA THR A 352 -3.13 -33.21 26.39
C THR A 352 -2.34 -33.81 25.21
N ILE A 353 -1.37 -34.66 25.55
CA ILE A 353 -0.37 -35.39 24.73
C ILE A 353 -0.92 -36.75 24.25
N VAL A 354 -0.58 -37.27 23.04
CA VAL A 354 -0.10 -38.66 22.74
C VAL A 354 0.47 -38.77 21.29
N GLU A 355 1.57 -39.53 21.20
CA GLU A 355 2.54 -39.91 20.14
C GLU A 355 2.08 -40.48 18.77
N GLU A 356 2.93 -40.28 17.74
CA GLU A 356 2.94 -40.86 16.38
C GLU A 356 3.21 -42.38 16.31
N PRO A 357 2.92 -43.02 15.14
CA PRO A 357 4.04 -43.63 14.41
C PRO A 357 3.93 -43.66 12.85
N THR A 358 5.01 -43.21 12.20
CA THR A 358 5.76 -43.77 11.04
C THR A 358 5.06 -44.14 9.72
N GLU A 359 5.51 -43.52 8.62
CA GLU A 359 5.29 -43.89 7.20
C GLU A 359 5.99 -45.21 6.77
N PRO A 360 5.54 -45.82 5.64
CA PRO A 360 6.45 -45.88 4.49
C PRO A 360 5.80 -45.71 3.09
N ALA A 361 6.43 -44.84 2.30
CA ALA A 361 6.66 -44.78 0.84
C ALA A 361 5.82 -45.58 -0.22
N VAL A 362 5.43 -44.81 -1.26
CA VAL A 362 5.17 -45.10 -2.71
C VAL A 362 3.85 -45.80 -3.13
N ASP A 363 2.92 -45.07 -3.76
CA ASP A 363 2.57 -45.11 -5.21
C ASP A 363 1.34 -44.24 -5.51
N VAL A 364 1.28 -43.69 -6.72
CA VAL A 364 0.21 -42.80 -7.22
C VAL A 364 -1.08 -43.58 -7.49
N GLU A 365 -2.10 -43.42 -6.64
CA GLU A 365 -3.53 -43.61 -6.93
C GLU A 365 -4.33 -42.93 -5.80
N GLU A 366 -5.21 -41.98 -6.12
CA GLU A 366 -6.05 -41.25 -5.13
C GLU A 366 -6.80 -42.20 -4.17
N PRO A 367 -6.70 -41.95 -2.86
CA PRO A 367 -7.78 -42.29 -1.94
C PRO A 367 -8.16 -41.08 -1.09
N THR A 368 -9.46 -40.82 -1.02
CA THR A 368 -10.09 -39.94 -0.04
C THR A 368 -9.63 -40.30 1.38
N GLU A 369 -8.75 -39.51 1.99
CA GLU A 369 -8.52 -39.57 3.42
C GLU A 369 -9.78 -39.07 4.16
N PRO A 370 -10.15 -39.70 5.29
CA PRO A 370 -11.28 -39.23 6.08
C PRO A 370 -10.92 -37.87 6.71
N VAL A 371 -11.71 -36.84 6.39
CA VAL A 371 -11.68 -35.52 7.04
C VAL A 371 -11.52 -35.70 8.55
N GLU A 372 -10.40 -35.21 9.09
CA GLU A 372 -10.14 -35.23 10.54
C GLU A 372 -11.19 -34.34 11.22
N LEU A 373 -12.07 -34.96 12.00
CA LEU A 373 -13.21 -34.26 12.62
C LEU A 373 -12.69 -33.49 13.85
N GLU A 374 -12.80 -32.15 13.85
CA GLU A 374 -12.68 -31.37 15.08
C GLU A 374 -13.77 -31.85 16.06
N PRO A 375 -13.47 -32.11 17.35
CA PRO A 375 -14.50 -32.50 18.30
C PRO A 375 -15.57 -31.40 18.45
N ILE A 376 -16.81 -31.64 18.03
CA ILE A 376 -17.92 -30.69 18.25
C ILE A 376 -18.46 -30.79 19.68
N ARG A 377 -18.58 -29.64 20.36
CA ARG A 377 -19.18 -29.59 21.70
C ARG A 377 -20.68 -29.91 21.62
N ASP A 378 -21.14 -30.80 22.51
CA ASP A 378 -22.57 -31.06 22.68
C ASP A 378 -23.17 -30.03 23.63
N ILE A 379 -23.35 -28.81 23.12
CA ILE A 379 -23.88 -27.64 23.83
C ILE A 379 -25.20 -27.21 23.18
N SER A 380 -26.14 -26.70 23.95
CA SER A 380 -27.37 -26.14 23.40
C SER A 380 -27.13 -24.75 22.82
N SER A 381 -27.91 -24.35 21.82
CA SER A 381 -27.84 -23.01 21.23
C SER A 381 -28.02 -21.90 22.26
N LEU A 382 -28.87 -22.09 23.28
CA LEU A 382 -29.05 -21.12 24.37
C LEU A 382 -27.78 -20.88 25.18
N GLU A 383 -26.94 -21.90 25.37
CA GLU A 383 -25.66 -21.73 26.04
C GLU A 383 -24.59 -21.21 25.08
N LEU A 384 -24.56 -21.69 23.83
CA LEU A 384 -23.59 -21.27 22.82
C LEU A 384 -23.66 -19.76 22.56
N ILE A 385 -24.85 -19.19 22.36
CA ILE A 385 -24.99 -17.76 22.03
C ILE A 385 -24.55 -16.84 23.17
N LYS A 386 -24.36 -17.34 24.40
CA LYS A 386 -23.78 -16.55 25.50
C LYS A 386 -22.28 -16.30 25.31
N GLU A 387 -21.61 -17.12 24.51
CA GLU A 387 -20.21 -16.96 24.13
C GLU A 387 -20.03 -15.89 23.04
N MET A 388 -21.11 -15.48 22.39
CA MET A 388 -21.12 -14.43 21.36
C MET A 388 -21.13 -13.04 22.00
N ARG A 389 -20.24 -12.17 21.51
CA ARG A 389 -20.23 -10.74 21.80
C ARG A 389 -21.23 -10.05 20.88
N PHE A 390 -20.76 -9.48 19.79
CA PHE A 390 -21.54 -8.94 18.68
C PHE A 390 -20.83 -9.27 17.38
N GLY A 391 -21.56 -9.21 16.27
CA GLY A 391 -21.07 -9.69 14.99
C GLY A 391 -21.03 -8.66 13.88
N TRP A 392 -20.45 -9.09 12.76
CA TRP A 392 -20.29 -8.31 11.53
C TRP A 392 -20.59 -9.21 10.31
N ASN A 393 -21.32 -8.68 9.33
CA ASN A 393 -21.59 -9.35 8.06
C ASN A 393 -20.56 -8.92 7.02
N LEU A 394 -20.03 -9.89 6.27
CA LEU A 394 -19.29 -9.65 5.02
C LEU A 394 -20.28 -9.36 3.88
N GLY A 395 -21.06 -8.28 3.99
CA GLY A 395 -22.09 -7.93 3.01
C GLY A 395 -21.52 -7.42 1.69
N ASN A 396 -22.31 -7.49 0.63
CA ASN A 396 -21.98 -7.10 -0.74
C ASN A 396 -20.67 -7.69 -1.26
N THR A 397 -20.40 -8.95 -0.92
CA THR A 397 -19.17 -9.68 -1.22
C THR A 397 -19.49 -11.04 -1.85
N LEU A 398 -19.63 -12.10 -1.05
CA LEU A 398 -19.99 -13.43 -1.58
C LEU A 398 -21.49 -13.56 -1.89
N ASP A 399 -22.28 -12.64 -1.36
CA ASP A 399 -23.68 -12.43 -1.67
C ASP A 399 -23.92 -11.66 -2.98
N ALA A 400 -22.89 -10.99 -3.51
CA ALA A 400 -23.03 -10.13 -4.68
C ALA A 400 -23.47 -10.94 -5.92
N GLU A 401 -24.65 -10.59 -6.43
CA GLU A 401 -25.29 -11.24 -7.57
C GLU A 401 -25.12 -10.37 -8.82
N CYS A 402 -24.42 -10.89 -9.82
CA CYS A 402 -24.01 -10.17 -11.03
C CYS A 402 -24.20 -10.98 -12.32
N THR A 403 -25.01 -12.05 -12.30
CA THR A 403 -25.26 -12.91 -13.46
C THR A 403 -25.89 -12.16 -14.64
N SER A 404 -26.52 -11.01 -14.38
CA SER A 404 -27.11 -10.16 -15.42
C SER A 404 -26.09 -9.56 -16.40
N TRP A 405 -24.82 -9.45 -16.02
CA TRP A 405 -23.76 -8.85 -16.86
C TRP A 405 -22.40 -9.55 -16.77
N MET A 406 -22.19 -10.43 -15.79
CA MET A 406 -20.96 -11.20 -15.63
C MET A 406 -21.15 -12.68 -16.04
N ASP A 407 -20.14 -13.23 -16.71
CA ASP A 407 -20.09 -14.62 -17.14
C ASP A 407 -19.37 -15.48 -16.09
N TYR A 408 -20.14 -16.09 -15.18
CA TYR A 408 -19.60 -16.90 -14.09
C TYR A 408 -18.94 -18.20 -14.56
N GLU A 409 -19.24 -18.71 -15.76
CA GLU A 409 -18.54 -19.87 -16.30
C GLU A 409 -17.07 -19.55 -16.58
N LYS A 410 -16.78 -18.32 -17.04
CA LYS A 410 -15.42 -17.86 -17.31
C LYS A 410 -14.68 -17.36 -16.08
N ASN A 411 -15.40 -16.80 -15.11
CA ASN A 411 -14.81 -16.30 -13.88
C ASN A 411 -15.65 -16.71 -12.65
N PRO A 412 -15.54 -17.97 -12.18
CA PRO A 412 -16.42 -18.53 -11.16
C PRO A 412 -16.34 -17.86 -9.78
N ILE A 413 -15.30 -17.08 -9.51
CA ILE A 413 -15.09 -16.34 -8.26
C ILE A 413 -15.23 -14.81 -8.43
N GLY A 414 -15.49 -14.34 -9.64
CA GLY A 414 -15.51 -12.90 -9.97
C GLY A 414 -16.65 -12.13 -9.31
N SER A 415 -17.70 -12.84 -8.87
CA SER A 415 -18.82 -12.27 -8.14
C SER A 415 -18.39 -11.61 -6.82
N GLU A 416 -17.38 -12.14 -6.14
CA GLU A 416 -16.90 -11.65 -4.83
C GLU A 416 -16.66 -10.14 -4.78
N THR A 417 -16.18 -9.55 -5.88
CA THR A 417 -15.82 -8.12 -5.96
C THR A 417 -16.75 -7.33 -6.88
N CYS A 418 -17.83 -7.93 -7.40
CA CYS A 418 -18.60 -7.34 -8.51
C CYS A 418 -19.46 -6.14 -8.08
N TRP A 419 -19.76 -6.01 -6.79
CA TRP A 419 -20.40 -4.82 -6.20
C TRP A 419 -19.42 -3.82 -5.58
N GLY A 420 -18.13 -3.91 -5.92
CA GLY A 420 -17.12 -2.87 -5.63
C GLY A 420 -16.29 -3.09 -4.37
N ASN A 421 -16.55 -4.13 -3.59
CA ASN A 421 -15.70 -4.51 -2.46
C ASN A 421 -14.35 -5.09 -2.93
N VAL A 422 -13.31 -4.89 -2.11
CA VAL A 422 -12.01 -5.55 -2.32
C VAL A 422 -12.13 -7.05 -2.11
N LYS A 423 -11.24 -7.82 -2.73
CA LYS A 423 -11.13 -9.26 -2.48
C LYS A 423 -10.84 -9.52 -1.00
N THR A 424 -11.61 -10.42 -0.41
CA THR A 424 -11.58 -10.72 1.02
C THR A 424 -10.26 -11.38 1.41
N ASN A 425 -9.67 -10.94 2.51
CA ASN A 425 -8.50 -11.54 3.12
C ASN A 425 -8.70 -11.67 4.64
N GLU A 426 -7.83 -12.45 5.28
CA GLU A 426 -7.89 -12.75 6.71
C GLU A 426 -7.74 -11.51 7.61
N ASP A 427 -6.99 -10.50 7.16
CA ASP A 427 -6.65 -9.32 7.96
C ASP A 427 -7.88 -8.43 8.21
N ILE A 428 -8.89 -8.46 7.32
CA ILE A 428 -10.20 -7.80 7.55
C ILE A 428 -10.86 -8.35 8.81
N PHE A 429 -10.89 -9.68 8.96
CA PHE A 429 -11.48 -10.33 10.13
C PHE A 429 -10.66 -10.08 11.38
N LYS A 430 -9.33 -10.17 11.30
CA LYS A 430 -8.43 -9.88 12.43
C LYS A 430 -8.62 -8.46 12.95
N THR A 431 -8.72 -7.47 12.05
CA THR A 431 -9.00 -6.07 12.41
C THR A 431 -10.30 -5.90 13.20
N LEU A 432 -11.35 -6.64 12.81
CA LEU A 432 -12.62 -6.66 13.53
C LEU A 432 -12.51 -7.44 14.85
N MET A 433 -11.76 -8.55 14.90
CA MET A 433 -11.54 -9.33 16.11
C MET A 433 -10.76 -8.54 17.18
N ASP A 434 -9.78 -7.75 16.77
CA ASP A 434 -9.07 -6.79 17.63
C ASP A 434 -10.03 -5.76 18.24
N ASN A 435 -11.13 -5.46 17.55
CA ASN A 435 -12.23 -4.63 18.02
C ASN A 435 -13.34 -5.41 18.75
N GLN A 436 -13.02 -6.62 19.20
CA GLN A 436 -13.86 -7.51 20.01
C GLN A 436 -15.05 -8.14 19.28
N PHE A 437 -15.15 -8.02 17.95
CA PHE A 437 -16.09 -8.82 17.16
C PHE A 437 -15.68 -10.30 17.24
N ASN A 438 -16.64 -11.20 17.45
CA ASN A 438 -16.35 -12.63 17.46
C ASN A 438 -17.42 -13.49 16.76
N VAL A 439 -18.34 -12.87 16.03
CA VAL A 439 -19.33 -13.53 15.18
C VAL A 439 -19.26 -12.92 13.80
N PHE A 440 -18.98 -13.73 12.78
CA PHE A 440 -18.88 -13.26 11.41
C PHE A 440 -19.90 -13.99 10.54
N ARG A 441 -20.87 -13.26 10.01
CA ARG A 441 -21.81 -13.80 9.04
C ARG A 441 -21.27 -13.59 7.64
N ILE A 442 -21.22 -14.67 6.86
CA ILE A 442 -20.69 -14.72 5.50
C ILE A 442 -21.89 -14.92 4.57
N PRO A 443 -22.64 -13.85 4.28
CA PRO A 443 -23.78 -13.94 3.37
C PRO A 443 -23.27 -14.40 2.01
N THR A 444 -23.83 -15.50 1.48
CA THR A 444 -23.32 -16.16 0.27
C THR A 444 -24.47 -16.47 -0.68
N THR A 445 -24.38 -15.96 -1.90
CA THR A 445 -25.33 -16.29 -2.97
C THR A 445 -24.76 -17.45 -3.78
N TRP A 446 -25.56 -18.49 -3.96
CA TRP A 446 -25.16 -19.70 -4.70
C TRP A 446 -25.73 -19.73 -6.11
N THR A 447 -26.85 -19.03 -6.35
CA THR A 447 -27.40 -18.78 -7.69
C THR A 447 -26.30 -18.31 -8.66
N GLY A 448 -26.25 -18.91 -9.85
CA GLY A 448 -25.21 -18.67 -10.86
C GLY A 448 -23.95 -19.53 -10.69
N HIS A 449 -23.72 -20.10 -9.51
CA HIS A 449 -22.62 -21.01 -9.20
C HIS A 449 -23.07 -22.47 -9.07
N ILE A 450 -24.34 -22.77 -9.38
CA ILE A 450 -24.97 -24.09 -9.30
C ILE A 450 -25.22 -24.61 -10.74
N GLY A 451 -24.84 -25.86 -11.01
CA GLY A 451 -25.12 -26.54 -12.27
C GLY A 451 -26.57 -27.02 -12.43
N GLU A 452 -26.89 -27.68 -13.54
CA GLU A 452 -28.25 -28.12 -13.82
C GLU A 452 -28.76 -29.24 -12.89
N ALA A 453 -30.08 -29.40 -12.84
CA ALA A 453 -30.76 -30.52 -12.20
C ALA A 453 -30.41 -31.87 -12.88
N PRO A 454 -30.48 -33.01 -12.17
CA PRO A 454 -30.89 -33.15 -10.77
C PRO A 454 -29.75 -33.00 -9.75
N GLU A 455 -28.50 -32.89 -10.19
CA GLU A 455 -27.34 -32.85 -9.29
C GLU A 455 -27.18 -31.49 -8.61
N TYR A 456 -27.55 -30.39 -9.29
CA TYR A 456 -27.34 -29.02 -8.80
C TYR A 456 -25.92 -28.83 -8.26
N LYS A 457 -24.92 -29.31 -9.01
CA LYS A 457 -23.53 -29.35 -8.56
C LYS A 457 -23.00 -27.93 -8.37
N ILE A 458 -22.52 -27.62 -7.17
CA ILE A 458 -21.86 -26.34 -6.89
C ILE A 458 -20.51 -26.31 -7.60
N ASN A 459 -20.18 -25.18 -8.23
CA ASN A 459 -18.90 -24.97 -8.85
C ASN A 459 -17.76 -25.13 -7.83
N GLU A 460 -16.76 -25.97 -8.15
CA GLU A 460 -15.68 -26.33 -7.23
C GLU A 460 -14.80 -25.14 -6.84
N GLN A 461 -14.56 -24.19 -7.76
CA GLN A 461 -13.77 -23.00 -7.46
C GLN A 461 -14.52 -22.06 -6.52
N TRP A 462 -15.84 -21.96 -6.69
CA TRP A 462 -16.70 -21.19 -5.79
C TRP A 462 -16.74 -21.82 -4.38
N MET A 463 -17.00 -23.13 -4.27
CA MET A 463 -16.97 -23.83 -2.98
C MET A 463 -15.63 -23.66 -2.27
N LYS A 464 -14.51 -23.82 -2.99
CA LYS A 464 -13.17 -23.63 -2.44
C LYS A 464 -12.97 -22.20 -1.91
N ARG A 465 -13.44 -21.18 -2.63
CA ARG A 465 -13.31 -19.79 -2.21
C ARG A 465 -14.18 -19.46 -1.00
N VAL A 466 -15.40 -20.00 -0.94
CA VAL A 466 -16.27 -19.89 0.25
C VAL A 466 -15.61 -20.57 1.45
N HIS A 467 -15.04 -21.76 1.29
CA HIS A 467 -14.27 -22.45 2.33
C HIS A 467 -13.12 -21.58 2.85
N GLU A 468 -12.30 -21.04 1.95
CA GLU A 468 -11.18 -20.16 2.30
C GLU A 468 -11.63 -18.95 3.15
N ILE A 469 -12.76 -18.32 2.79
CA ILE A 469 -13.29 -17.16 3.52
C ILE A 469 -13.92 -17.55 4.85
N VAL A 470 -14.58 -18.70 4.94
CA VAL A 470 -15.07 -19.26 6.22
C VAL A 470 -13.90 -19.53 7.16
N ASP A 471 -12.79 -20.05 6.63
CA ASP A 471 -11.59 -20.39 7.38
C ASP A 471 -10.96 -19.18 8.07
N TYR A 472 -10.99 -18.00 7.45
CA TYR A 472 -10.37 -16.79 7.98
C TYR A 472 -10.81 -16.46 9.42
N PRO A 473 -12.09 -16.20 9.73
CA PRO A 473 -12.54 -16.01 11.10
C PRO A 473 -12.55 -17.32 11.93
N TYR A 474 -12.84 -18.47 11.31
CA TYR A 474 -12.98 -19.74 12.02
C TYR A 474 -11.67 -20.19 12.70
N LYS A 475 -10.57 -20.20 11.94
CA LYS A 475 -9.22 -20.59 12.43
C LYS A 475 -8.71 -19.64 13.50
N ASN A 476 -9.15 -18.38 13.49
CA ASN A 476 -8.79 -17.37 14.50
C ASN A 476 -9.65 -17.42 15.77
N GLY A 477 -10.56 -18.39 15.91
CA GLY A 477 -11.33 -18.55 17.15
C GLY A 477 -12.76 -18.04 17.09
N ALA A 478 -13.19 -17.35 16.04
CA ALA A 478 -14.49 -16.72 15.98
C ALA A 478 -15.62 -17.68 15.57
N PHE A 479 -16.86 -17.28 15.87
CA PHE A 479 -18.06 -17.90 15.32
C PHE A 479 -18.25 -17.45 13.87
N VAL A 480 -18.69 -18.36 13.02
CA VAL A 480 -18.97 -18.11 11.60
C VAL A 480 -20.37 -18.56 11.28
N ILE A 481 -21.16 -17.72 10.59
CA ILE A 481 -22.50 -18.05 10.10
C ILE A 481 -22.44 -18.06 8.57
N LEU A 482 -22.67 -19.21 7.94
CA LEU A 482 -22.75 -19.36 6.48
C LEU A 482 -24.19 -19.60 6.06
N ASN A 483 -24.68 -18.93 5.01
CA ASN A 483 -26.07 -19.06 4.56
C ASN A 483 -26.20 -19.29 3.04
N ILE A 484 -27.46 -19.32 2.59
CA ILE A 484 -27.85 -18.99 1.20
C ILE A 484 -28.53 -17.62 1.22
N HIS A 485 -28.16 -16.71 0.31
CA HIS A 485 -28.47 -15.28 0.47
C HIS A 485 -29.45 -14.69 -0.55
N HIS A 486 -29.02 -14.37 -1.77
CA HIS A 486 -29.87 -13.83 -2.85
C HIS A 486 -30.26 -14.90 -3.86
N GLU A 487 -30.92 -15.96 -3.38
CA GLU A 487 -31.32 -17.06 -4.24
C GLU A 487 -32.55 -16.70 -5.09
N THR A 488 -32.49 -17.04 -6.38
CA THR A 488 -33.59 -16.77 -7.32
C THR A 488 -34.70 -17.82 -7.29
N TRP A 489 -34.43 -18.97 -6.66
CA TRP A 489 -35.24 -20.18 -6.72
C TRP A 489 -36.00 -20.49 -5.41
N ASN A 490 -35.66 -19.86 -4.28
CA ASN A 490 -36.24 -20.17 -2.95
C ASN A 490 -37.39 -19.22 -2.53
N HIS A 491 -38.03 -18.52 -3.46
CA HIS A 491 -39.15 -17.64 -3.15
C HIS A 491 -40.35 -18.41 -2.56
N ALA A 492 -41.11 -17.75 -1.70
CA ALA A 492 -42.16 -18.37 -0.89
C ALA A 492 -43.51 -18.55 -1.64
N PHE A 493 -43.48 -19.16 -2.83
CA PHE A 493 -44.65 -19.47 -3.65
C PHE A 493 -44.96 -20.97 -3.67
N ALA A 494 -46.25 -21.33 -3.56
CA ALA A 494 -46.65 -22.74 -3.55
C ALA A 494 -46.44 -23.44 -4.91
N GLU A 495 -46.35 -22.68 -6.00
CA GLU A 495 -46.12 -23.24 -7.33
C GLU A 495 -44.67 -23.66 -7.59
N THR A 496 -43.69 -23.07 -6.89
CA THR A 496 -42.25 -23.36 -7.05
C THR A 496 -41.68 -24.23 -5.93
N VAL A 497 -42.41 -24.41 -4.83
CA VAL A 497 -41.89 -25.04 -3.60
C VAL A 497 -41.35 -26.45 -3.80
N ASP A 498 -41.95 -27.27 -4.67
CA ASP A 498 -41.51 -28.65 -4.84
C ASP A 498 -40.14 -28.74 -5.51
N GLU A 499 -39.86 -27.87 -6.49
CA GLU A 499 -38.55 -27.75 -7.13
C GLU A 499 -37.52 -27.11 -6.16
N ALA A 500 -37.92 -26.02 -5.49
CA ALA A 500 -37.08 -25.32 -4.53
C ALA A 500 -36.61 -26.25 -3.38
N LYS A 501 -37.47 -27.16 -2.90
CA LYS A 501 -37.07 -28.15 -1.87
C LYS A 501 -36.01 -29.12 -2.37
N VAL A 502 -36.07 -29.54 -3.63
CA VAL A 502 -35.08 -30.45 -4.21
C VAL A 502 -33.74 -29.74 -4.33
N GLU A 503 -33.73 -28.53 -4.88
CA GLU A 503 -32.53 -27.72 -5.01
C GLU A 503 -31.92 -27.37 -3.64
N LEU A 504 -32.74 -26.93 -2.68
CA LEU A 504 -32.32 -26.65 -1.30
C LEU A 504 -31.63 -27.86 -0.66
N ALA A 505 -32.20 -29.06 -0.81
CA ALA A 505 -31.63 -30.28 -0.27
C ALA A 505 -30.27 -30.64 -0.94
N GLN A 506 -30.13 -30.45 -2.25
CA GLN A 506 -28.86 -30.74 -2.94
C GLN A 506 -27.76 -29.72 -2.59
N VAL A 507 -28.10 -28.43 -2.54
CA VAL A 507 -27.16 -27.36 -2.18
C VAL A 507 -26.67 -27.57 -0.75
N TRP A 508 -27.58 -27.71 0.22
CA TRP A 508 -27.18 -27.91 1.62
C TRP A 508 -26.48 -29.23 1.88
N LYS A 509 -26.78 -30.29 1.12
CA LYS A 509 -26.04 -31.55 1.22
C LYS A 509 -24.56 -31.37 0.84
N GLN A 510 -24.28 -30.61 -0.23
CA GLN A 510 -22.90 -30.35 -0.67
C GLN A 510 -22.16 -29.45 0.33
N ILE A 511 -22.78 -28.38 0.80
CA ILE A 511 -22.19 -27.49 1.82
C ILE A 511 -21.95 -28.25 3.13
N ALA A 512 -22.91 -29.06 3.58
CA ALA A 512 -22.74 -29.83 4.80
C ALA A 512 -21.64 -30.88 4.67
N GLU A 513 -21.48 -31.51 3.50
CA GLU A 513 -20.38 -32.44 3.24
C GLU A 513 -19.01 -31.75 3.29
N GLU A 514 -18.87 -30.58 2.67
CA GLU A 514 -17.63 -29.78 2.65
C GLU A 514 -17.15 -29.44 4.07
N PHE A 515 -18.06 -28.97 4.93
CA PHE A 515 -17.73 -28.50 6.27
C PHE A 515 -18.04 -29.52 7.37
N LYS A 516 -18.25 -30.81 7.06
CA LYS A 516 -18.66 -31.83 8.05
C LYS A 516 -17.67 -32.02 9.21
N GLY A 517 -16.41 -31.62 9.03
CA GLY A 517 -15.34 -31.68 10.03
C GLY A 517 -15.28 -30.49 11.00
N TYR A 518 -15.97 -29.39 10.70
CA TYR A 518 -15.92 -28.18 11.53
C TYR A 518 -16.72 -28.36 12.83
N GLY A 519 -16.20 -27.86 13.94
CA GLY A 519 -16.85 -27.78 15.25
C GLY A 519 -18.03 -26.81 15.32
N GLU A 520 -18.53 -26.54 16.52
CA GLU A 520 -19.80 -25.81 16.77
C GLU A 520 -19.74 -24.31 16.45
N ARG A 521 -18.53 -23.76 16.27
CA ARG A 521 -18.33 -22.34 15.93
C ARG A 521 -18.78 -22.02 14.51
N LEU A 522 -18.84 -23.02 13.61
CA LEU A 522 -19.45 -22.86 12.28
C LEU A 522 -20.94 -23.22 12.34
N ILE A 523 -21.78 -22.22 12.10
CA ILE A 523 -23.24 -22.26 12.11
C ILE A 523 -23.73 -22.14 10.68
N PHE A 524 -24.76 -22.92 10.33
CA PHE A 524 -25.44 -22.75 9.05
C PHE A 524 -26.77 -22.02 9.24
N GLU A 525 -27.03 -21.00 8.44
CA GLU A 525 -28.32 -20.33 8.34
C GLU A 525 -29.01 -20.77 7.04
N GLY A 526 -30.08 -21.55 7.18
CA GLY A 526 -30.67 -22.32 6.08
C GLY A 526 -31.22 -21.49 4.92
N GLN A 527 -31.68 -20.28 5.22
CA GLN A 527 -32.25 -19.31 4.29
C GLN A 527 -32.05 -17.90 4.86
N ASN A 528 -31.92 -16.91 3.96
CA ASN A 528 -31.84 -15.50 4.31
C ASN A 528 -33.24 -14.88 4.57
N GLU A 529 -33.88 -14.30 3.55
CA GLU A 529 -35.18 -13.63 3.66
C GLU A 529 -36.23 -14.22 2.70
N PRO A 530 -36.57 -15.51 2.81
CA PRO A 530 -37.48 -16.17 1.89
C PRO A 530 -38.88 -15.57 2.00
N ARG A 531 -39.41 -15.07 0.88
CA ARG A 531 -40.66 -14.30 0.83
C ARG A 531 -41.30 -14.31 -0.57
N LYS A 532 -42.46 -13.67 -0.71
CA LYS A 532 -43.22 -13.57 -1.97
C LYS A 532 -42.85 -12.30 -2.72
N ASN A 533 -41.71 -12.35 -3.42
CA ASN A 533 -41.13 -11.21 -4.14
C ASN A 533 -42.13 -10.59 -5.14
N GLY A 534 -42.19 -9.26 -5.19
CA GLY A 534 -43.06 -8.51 -6.10
C GLY A 534 -44.54 -8.50 -5.71
N THR A 535 -44.90 -8.94 -4.50
CA THR A 535 -46.29 -8.97 -4.03
C THR A 535 -46.54 -7.95 -2.91
N PRO A 536 -47.79 -7.52 -2.69
CA PRO A 536 -48.11 -6.60 -1.59
C PRO A 536 -47.79 -7.13 -0.18
N VAL A 537 -47.52 -8.42 -0.03
CA VAL A 537 -47.21 -9.06 1.25
C VAL A 537 -45.72 -9.36 1.46
N GLU A 538 -44.87 -8.95 0.51
CA GLU A 538 -43.43 -9.21 0.54
C GLU A 538 -42.78 -8.79 1.86
N TRP A 539 -43.07 -7.57 2.33
CA TRP A 539 -42.45 -6.97 3.52
C TRP A 539 -43.40 -6.73 4.69
N ASN A 540 -44.69 -7.08 4.57
CA ASN A 540 -45.69 -6.88 5.64
C ASN A 540 -45.93 -8.14 6.51
N GLY A 541 -45.02 -9.12 6.40
CA GLY A 541 -45.04 -10.35 7.16
C GLY A 541 -45.81 -11.51 6.53
N GLY A 542 -46.13 -11.43 5.24
CA GLY A 542 -46.58 -12.56 4.44
C GLY A 542 -48.05 -12.94 4.60
N ASP A 543 -48.40 -14.07 3.98
CA ASP A 543 -49.71 -14.70 4.03
C ASP A 543 -49.57 -16.21 4.29
N LYS A 544 -50.70 -16.92 4.43
CA LYS A 544 -50.69 -18.36 4.73
C LYS A 544 -49.83 -19.18 3.77
N GLU A 545 -49.89 -18.86 2.48
CA GLU A 545 -49.09 -19.54 1.47
C GLU A 545 -47.59 -19.33 1.74
N GLY A 546 -47.18 -18.07 1.92
CA GLY A 546 -45.79 -17.74 2.22
C GLY A 546 -45.28 -18.41 3.49
N TRP A 547 -46.06 -18.41 4.57
CA TRP A 547 -45.68 -19.06 5.83
C TRP A 547 -45.52 -20.57 5.67
N ASP A 548 -46.49 -21.23 5.03
CA ASP A 548 -46.46 -22.68 4.81
C ASP A 548 -45.22 -23.09 3.97
N VAL A 549 -44.86 -22.29 2.96
CA VAL A 549 -43.69 -22.54 2.10
C VAL A 549 -42.39 -22.36 2.87
N VAL A 550 -42.23 -21.25 3.61
CA VAL A 550 -41.01 -20.98 4.40
C VAL A 550 -40.80 -22.06 5.47
N ASN A 551 -41.85 -22.43 6.20
CA ASN A 551 -41.77 -23.49 7.21
C ASN A 551 -41.39 -24.84 6.57
N ALA A 552 -41.93 -25.15 5.39
CA ALA A 552 -41.58 -26.38 4.67
C ALA A 552 -40.12 -26.40 4.17
N MET A 553 -39.59 -25.27 3.69
CA MET A 553 -38.19 -25.15 3.28
C MET A 553 -37.23 -25.23 4.48
N ASN A 554 -37.57 -24.57 5.59
CA ASN A 554 -36.82 -24.69 6.84
C ASN A 554 -36.72 -26.14 7.32
N ALA A 555 -37.83 -26.89 7.28
CA ALA A 555 -37.83 -28.30 7.66
C ALA A 555 -36.91 -29.16 6.77
N VAL A 556 -36.89 -28.91 5.45
CA VAL A 556 -36.00 -29.61 4.50
C VAL A 556 -34.53 -29.31 4.80
N PHE A 557 -34.18 -28.05 5.08
CA PHE A 557 -32.83 -27.67 5.48
C PHE A 557 -32.38 -28.41 6.74
N LEU A 558 -33.20 -28.38 7.80
CA LEU A 558 -32.89 -29.05 9.07
C LEU A 558 -32.67 -30.56 8.87
N GLU A 559 -33.59 -31.23 8.17
CA GLU A 559 -33.49 -32.67 7.90
C GLU A 559 -32.24 -33.00 7.07
N THR A 560 -31.95 -32.21 6.04
CA THR A 560 -30.78 -32.39 5.16
C THR A 560 -29.48 -32.30 5.94
N VAL A 561 -29.28 -31.24 6.73
CA VAL A 561 -28.02 -31.06 7.46
C VAL A 561 -27.88 -32.09 8.57
N ARG A 562 -28.95 -32.37 9.33
CA ARG A 562 -28.92 -33.38 10.43
C ARG A 562 -28.58 -34.79 9.93
N SER A 563 -28.92 -35.12 8.69
CA SER A 563 -28.68 -36.43 8.08
C SER A 563 -27.35 -36.55 7.30
N SER A 564 -26.57 -35.47 7.19
CA SER A 564 -25.34 -35.41 6.38
C SER A 564 -24.08 -36.02 7.00
N GLY A 565 -24.12 -36.44 8.27
CA GLY A 565 -22.98 -37.10 8.94
C GLY A 565 -21.95 -36.14 9.56
N GLY A 566 -20.84 -36.68 10.05
CA GLY A 566 -19.80 -35.90 10.75
C GLY A 566 -20.35 -35.09 11.94
N ASN A 567 -19.87 -33.86 12.10
CA ASN A 567 -20.33 -32.94 13.14
C ASN A 567 -21.71 -32.31 12.84
N ASN A 568 -22.24 -32.46 11.63
CA ASN A 568 -23.50 -31.81 11.23
C ASN A 568 -24.72 -32.31 12.03
N ALA A 569 -24.66 -33.53 12.56
CA ALA A 569 -25.66 -34.06 13.50
C ALA A 569 -25.79 -33.21 14.78
N LYS A 570 -24.74 -32.45 15.14
CA LYS A 570 -24.68 -31.55 16.29
C LYS A 570 -24.37 -30.09 15.91
N ARG A 571 -24.37 -29.74 14.62
CA ARG A 571 -24.10 -28.37 14.18
C ARG A 571 -25.26 -27.46 14.58
N HIS A 572 -24.96 -26.23 15.01
CA HIS A 572 -26.01 -25.25 15.28
C HIS A 572 -26.58 -24.71 13.96
N LEU A 573 -27.91 -24.63 13.86
CA LEU A 573 -28.61 -24.27 12.63
C LEU A 573 -29.55 -23.09 12.86
N MET A 574 -29.42 -22.04 12.05
CA MET A 574 -30.30 -20.89 12.04
C MET A 574 -31.40 -21.05 10.97
N ILE A 575 -32.65 -20.72 11.33
CA ILE A 575 -33.79 -20.70 10.40
C ILE A 575 -34.59 -19.40 10.56
N PRO A 576 -34.96 -18.71 9.46
CA PRO A 576 -35.72 -17.48 9.53
C PRO A 576 -37.25 -17.75 9.56
N PRO A 577 -38.05 -16.87 10.19
CA PRO A 577 -39.46 -16.72 9.84
C PRO A 577 -39.60 -16.10 8.45
N TYR A 578 -40.83 -15.93 7.96
CA TYR A 578 -41.08 -15.29 6.66
C TYR A 578 -40.37 -13.92 6.54
N ALA A 579 -39.60 -13.75 5.46
CA ALA A 579 -38.76 -12.58 5.16
C ALA A 579 -37.73 -12.23 6.26
N ALA A 580 -37.38 -13.18 7.15
CA ALA A 580 -36.65 -12.92 8.40
C ALA A 580 -37.23 -11.79 9.26
N ALA A 581 -38.49 -11.40 9.02
CA ALA A 581 -38.97 -10.08 9.41
C ALA A 581 -39.39 -10.01 10.88
N CYS A 582 -39.01 -8.92 11.55
CA CYS A 582 -39.48 -8.59 12.90
C CYS A 582 -40.89 -7.97 12.90
N ASN A 583 -41.92 -8.79 12.74
CA ASN A 583 -43.32 -8.36 12.85
C ASN A 583 -44.24 -9.49 13.36
N GLU A 584 -45.45 -9.12 13.80
CA GLU A 584 -46.40 -10.07 14.38
C GLU A 584 -46.86 -11.18 13.43
N ASN A 585 -47.03 -10.88 12.14
CA ASN A 585 -47.50 -11.86 11.15
C ASN A 585 -46.46 -12.96 10.95
N SER A 586 -45.21 -12.58 10.69
CA SER A 586 -44.10 -13.52 10.54
C SER A 586 -43.89 -14.34 11.81
N PHE A 587 -43.84 -13.70 12.98
CA PHE A 587 -43.56 -14.39 14.24
C PHE A 587 -44.66 -15.37 14.66
N LYS A 588 -45.94 -15.01 14.48
CA LYS A 588 -47.05 -15.87 14.90
C LYS A 588 -47.17 -17.15 14.08
N ASN A 589 -46.73 -17.12 12.83
CA ASN A 589 -46.87 -18.24 11.88
C ASN A 589 -45.55 -18.98 11.61
N PHE A 590 -44.50 -18.66 12.37
CA PHE A 590 -43.20 -19.33 12.29
C PHE A 590 -43.20 -20.62 13.11
N ASP A 591 -42.98 -21.75 12.44
CA ASP A 591 -42.83 -23.06 13.06
C ASP A 591 -41.37 -23.28 13.48
N PHE A 592 -41.15 -23.46 14.78
CA PHE A 592 -39.82 -23.71 15.36
C PHE A 592 -39.80 -25.12 15.98
N PRO A 593 -38.75 -25.94 15.76
CA PRO A 593 -38.68 -27.29 16.30
C PRO A 593 -38.41 -27.27 17.82
N GLU A 594 -39.32 -27.83 18.62
CA GLU A 594 -39.17 -27.87 20.09
C GLU A 594 -38.18 -28.95 20.58
N ASP A 595 -37.93 -29.99 19.78
CA ASP A 595 -37.13 -31.16 20.17
C ASP A 595 -35.65 -31.08 19.73
N ASP A 596 -35.20 -29.97 19.14
CA ASP A 596 -33.81 -29.76 18.70
C ASP A 596 -33.21 -28.54 19.41
N ASP A 597 -32.34 -28.80 20.40
CA ASP A 597 -31.73 -27.78 21.25
C ASP A 597 -30.61 -26.99 20.56
N LYS A 598 -30.31 -27.29 19.29
CA LYS A 598 -29.24 -26.69 18.48
C LYS A 598 -29.79 -25.90 17.28
N VAL A 599 -31.09 -25.60 17.27
CA VAL A 599 -31.70 -24.68 16.29
C VAL A 599 -31.77 -23.27 16.88
N ILE A 600 -31.64 -22.24 16.05
CA ILE A 600 -31.63 -20.81 16.39
C ILE A 600 -32.62 -20.11 15.44
N ALA A 601 -33.43 -19.18 15.95
CA ALA A 601 -34.24 -18.30 15.11
C ALA A 601 -33.35 -17.18 14.51
N SER A 602 -33.37 -17.01 13.19
CA SER A 602 -32.72 -15.89 12.49
C SER A 602 -33.73 -14.77 12.24
N VAL A 603 -33.43 -13.54 12.64
CA VAL A 603 -34.31 -12.39 12.42
C VAL A 603 -33.49 -11.19 11.98
N HIS A 604 -34.02 -10.39 11.06
CA HIS A 604 -33.43 -9.13 10.61
C HIS A 604 -34.30 -7.96 11.06
N ALA A 605 -33.67 -6.93 11.62
CA ALA A 605 -34.40 -5.80 12.22
C ALA A 605 -33.61 -4.48 12.22
N TYR A 606 -33.60 -3.80 11.06
CA TYR A 606 -33.15 -2.41 10.91
C TYR A 606 -34.18 -1.44 11.52
N SER A 607 -34.17 -1.30 12.85
CA SER A 607 -35.15 -0.52 13.60
C SER A 607 -34.48 0.60 14.42
N PRO A 608 -35.08 1.81 14.49
CA PRO A 608 -36.32 2.21 13.83
C PRO A 608 -36.13 2.43 12.33
N TYR A 609 -37.05 1.92 11.49
CA TYR A 609 -36.84 1.82 10.04
C TYR A 609 -36.54 3.17 9.39
N ASN A 610 -37.27 4.21 9.81
CA ASN A 610 -37.10 5.57 9.29
C ASN A 610 -35.72 6.17 9.57
N PHE A 611 -35.12 5.84 10.71
CA PHE A 611 -33.76 6.28 11.05
C PHE A 611 -32.73 5.40 10.32
N ALA A 612 -32.89 4.09 10.47
CA ALA A 612 -31.87 3.09 10.15
C ALA A 612 -31.72 2.79 8.64
N LEU A 613 -32.82 2.69 7.89
CA LEU A 613 -32.82 2.11 6.53
C LEU A 613 -33.66 2.87 5.49
N ASN A 614 -34.71 3.59 5.88
CA ASN A 614 -35.59 4.26 4.92
C ASN A 614 -34.86 5.33 4.09
N ASN A 615 -34.91 5.28 2.76
CA ASN A 615 -34.38 6.32 1.87
C ASN A 615 -35.48 7.17 1.19
N GLY A 616 -36.74 6.97 1.55
CA GLY A 616 -37.88 7.73 1.04
C GLY A 616 -38.31 8.90 1.93
N GLU A 617 -39.51 9.43 1.69
CA GLU A 617 -40.06 10.64 2.35
C GLU A 617 -40.15 10.56 3.89
N GLY A 618 -40.09 9.35 4.46
CA GLY A 618 -40.13 9.12 5.91
C GLY A 618 -38.75 9.04 6.59
N ALA A 619 -37.66 9.19 5.84
CA ALA A 619 -36.30 9.10 6.38
C ALA A 619 -36.02 10.18 7.42
N VAL A 620 -35.33 9.81 8.51
CA VAL A 620 -34.87 10.75 9.55
C VAL A 620 -33.40 10.48 9.88
N ASP A 621 -32.68 11.53 10.26
CA ASP A 621 -31.27 11.50 10.65
C ASP A 621 -31.06 11.56 12.17
N LYS A 622 -32.15 11.69 12.95
CA LYS A 622 -32.11 11.79 14.42
C LYS A 622 -32.74 10.58 15.11
N PHE A 623 -32.09 10.09 16.16
CA PHE A 623 -32.62 9.04 17.02
C PHE A 623 -33.45 9.65 18.14
N ASP A 624 -34.68 10.03 17.81
CA ASP A 624 -35.59 10.73 18.71
C ASP A 624 -36.47 9.78 19.56
N ALA A 625 -37.38 10.37 20.36
CA ALA A 625 -38.29 9.60 21.20
C ALA A 625 -39.25 8.69 20.41
N SER A 626 -39.62 9.06 19.18
CA SER A 626 -40.45 8.22 18.32
C SER A 626 -39.68 6.99 17.85
N GLY A 627 -38.44 7.21 17.37
CA GLY A 627 -37.54 6.13 16.99
C GLY A 627 -37.26 5.18 18.14
N LYS A 628 -37.02 5.71 19.34
CA LYS A 628 -36.81 4.92 20.57
C LYS A 628 -38.02 4.06 20.92
N ASN A 629 -39.24 4.59 20.80
CA ASN A 629 -40.47 3.84 21.07
C ASN A 629 -40.70 2.70 20.06
N GLU A 630 -40.40 2.92 18.78
CA GLU A 630 -40.49 1.87 17.75
C GLU A 630 -39.45 0.77 18.00
N LEU A 631 -38.22 1.14 18.33
CA LEU A 631 -37.17 0.19 18.67
C LEU A 631 -37.56 -0.65 19.90
N ASP A 632 -38.02 -0.02 20.99
CA ASP A 632 -38.51 -0.74 22.17
C ASP A 632 -39.70 -1.66 21.84
N TRP A 633 -40.58 -1.28 20.90
CA TRP A 633 -41.69 -2.12 20.45
C TRP A 633 -41.19 -3.38 19.75
N ASN A 634 -40.28 -3.25 18.79
CA ASN A 634 -39.70 -4.38 18.06
C ASN A 634 -38.90 -5.31 18.99
N ILE A 635 -38.13 -4.76 19.92
CA ILE A 635 -37.43 -5.55 20.95
C ILE A 635 -38.41 -6.34 21.82
N ASN A 636 -39.55 -5.75 22.18
CA ASN A 636 -40.60 -6.46 22.92
C ASN A 636 -41.28 -7.56 22.10
N LEU A 637 -41.43 -7.41 20.78
CA LEU A 637 -41.93 -8.47 19.92
C LEU A 637 -40.97 -9.67 19.91
N MET A 638 -39.68 -9.42 19.71
CA MET A 638 -38.63 -10.45 19.73
C MET A 638 -38.57 -11.16 21.08
N LYS A 639 -38.60 -10.39 22.18
CA LYS A 639 -38.65 -10.93 23.54
C LYS A 639 -39.84 -11.88 23.75
N LYS A 640 -41.06 -11.45 23.41
CA LYS A 640 -42.28 -12.25 23.62
C LYS A 640 -42.31 -13.51 22.77
N ARG A 641 -41.79 -13.44 21.54
CA ARG A 641 -41.82 -14.58 20.62
C ARG A 641 -40.75 -15.62 20.93
N PHE A 642 -39.54 -15.17 21.27
CA PHE A 642 -38.39 -16.07 21.36
C PHE A 642 -37.91 -16.22 22.80
N VAL A 643 -37.43 -15.14 23.40
CA VAL A 643 -36.77 -15.16 24.73
C VAL A 643 -37.70 -15.69 25.82
N ASP A 644 -38.94 -15.18 25.89
CA ASP A 644 -39.94 -15.61 26.90
C ASP A 644 -40.43 -17.06 26.68
N GLN A 645 -40.18 -17.62 25.49
CA GLN A 645 -40.50 -19.01 25.14
C GLN A 645 -39.29 -19.94 25.25
N GLY A 646 -38.12 -19.43 25.66
CA GLY A 646 -36.88 -20.20 25.73
C GLY A 646 -36.30 -20.58 24.37
N ILE A 647 -36.63 -19.85 23.31
CA ILE A 647 -36.10 -20.08 21.97
C ILE A 647 -34.86 -19.20 21.76
N PRO A 648 -33.69 -19.77 21.42
CA PRO A 648 -32.50 -19.01 21.10
C PRO A 648 -32.69 -18.27 19.78
N MET A 649 -32.20 -17.03 19.71
CA MET A 649 -32.34 -16.15 18.56
C MET A 649 -31.04 -15.38 18.34
N ILE A 650 -30.70 -15.16 17.08
CA ILE A 650 -29.66 -14.20 16.66
C ILE A 650 -30.33 -13.17 15.74
N LEU A 651 -30.02 -11.90 15.96
CA LEU A 651 -30.29 -10.82 15.01
C LEU A 651 -29.22 -10.85 13.91
N GLY A 652 -29.48 -11.59 12.83
CA GLY A 652 -28.51 -11.85 11.75
C GLY A 652 -28.15 -10.61 10.95
N GLU A 653 -29.03 -9.62 10.92
CA GLU A 653 -28.79 -8.33 10.27
C GLU A 653 -29.48 -7.18 11.02
N TYR A 654 -28.72 -6.12 11.21
CA TYR A 654 -29.16 -4.79 11.60
C TYR A 654 -28.08 -3.77 11.23
N GLY A 655 -28.40 -2.49 11.26
CA GLY A 655 -27.46 -1.41 11.02
C GLY A 655 -28.20 -0.08 10.95
N ALA A 656 -27.47 1.03 10.94
CA ALA A 656 -28.03 2.33 10.58
C ALA A 656 -27.11 3.00 9.54
N MET A 657 -27.70 3.36 8.39
CA MET A 657 -26.96 4.00 7.30
C MET A 657 -26.33 5.30 7.77
N ASN A 658 -25.12 5.61 7.29
CA ASN A 658 -24.53 6.91 7.49
C ASN A 658 -25.36 8.00 6.78
N ARG A 659 -25.83 8.97 7.55
CA ARG A 659 -26.47 10.21 7.06
C ARG A 659 -25.71 11.43 7.58
N ASP A 660 -24.41 11.26 7.79
CA ASP A 660 -23.51 12.24 8.40
C ASP A 660 -23.98 12.63 9.80
N ASN A 661 -24.43 11.61 10.53
CA ASN A 661 -25.11 11.68 11.82
C ASN A 661 -24.49 10.70 12.84
N GLU A 662 -23.15 10.64 12.88
CA GLU A 662 -22.40 9.67 13.68
C GLU A 662 -22.79 9.65 15.16
N GLU A 663 -22.95 10.81 15.80
CA GLU A 663 -23.37 10.88 17.20
C GLU A 663 -24.73 10.22 17.45
N GLU A 664 -25.71 10.46 16.57
CA GLU A 664 -27.04 9.87 16.65
C GLU A 664 -26.98 8.36 16.42
N ARG A 665 -26.13 7.89 15.49
CA ARG A 665 -25.89 6.46 15.25
C ARG A 665 -25.18 5.80 16.42
N ALA A 666 -24.20 6.44 17.04
CA ALA A 666 -23.53 5.90 18.21
C ALA A 666 -24.51 5.79 19.40
N ALA A 667 -25.33 6.81 19.64
CA ALA A 667 -26.36 6.80 20.67
C ALA A 667 -27.43 5.70 20.43
N TRP A 668 -27.86 5.53 19.18
CA TRP A 668 -28.76 4.44 18.78
C TRP A 668 -28.10 3.07 18.95
N ALA A 669 -26.85 2.90 18.52
CA ALA A 669 -26.13 1.63 18.56
C ALA A 669 -25.89 1.18 20.00
N GLU A 670 -25.50 2.10 20.90
CA GLU A 670 -25.38 1.83 22.33
C GLU A 670 -26.74 1.41 22.90
N TYR A 671 -27.80 2.18 22.64
CA TYR A 671 -29.13 1.89 23.17
C TYR A 671 -29.69 0.55 22.69
N TYR A 672 -29.55 0.23 21.40
CA TYR A 672 -30.00 -1.04 20.85
C TYR A 672 -29.20 -2.20 21.46
N MET A 673 -27.87 -2.07 21.49
CA MET A 673 -26.98 -3.10 22.03
C MET A 673 -27.25 -3.37 23.52
N GLU A 674 -27.44 -2.34 24.35
CA GLU A 674 -27.80 -2.50 25.77
C GLU A 674 -29.10 -3.30 25.95
N LYS A 675 -30.12 -2.97 25.15
CA LYS A 675 -31.43 -3.60 25.26
C LYS A 675 -31.43 -5.05 24.82
N ILE A 676 -30.76 -5.35 23.71
CA ILE A 676 -30.64 -6.71 23.17
C ILE A 676 -29.71 -7.57 24.04
N THR A 677 -28.64 -6.98 24.56
CA THR A 677 -27.76 -7.62 25.56
C THR A 677 -28.54 -8.02 26.82
N ALA A 678 -29.44 -7.16 27.31
CA ALA A 678 -30.29 -7.48 28.47
C ALA A 678 -31.24 -8.66 28.23
N LEU A 679 -31.48 -9.04 26.96
CA LEU A 679 -32.25 -10.21 26.58
C LEU A 679 -31.40 -11.46 26.29
N GLY A 680 -30.07 -11.34 26.28
CA GLY A 680 -29.15 -12.42 25.93
C GLY A 680 -29.18 -12.79 24.45
N VAL A 681 -29.57 -11.85 23.58
CA VAL A 681 -29.62 -12.04 22.12
C VAL A 681 -28.38 -11.39 21.50
N PRO A 682 -27.60 -12.09 20.66
CA PRO A 682 -26.55 -11.46 19.85
C PRO A 682 -27.12 -10.76 18.61
N GLN A 683 -26.42 -9.73 18.12
CA GLN A 683 -26.75 -9.04 16.88
C GLN A 683 -25.52 -8.83 16.00
N VAL A 684 -25.72 -8.88 14.69
CA VAL A 684 -24.65 -8.89 13.67
C VAL A 684 -24.85 -7.71 12.71
N TRP A 685 -23.91 -6.76 12.74
CA TRP A 685 -23.97 -5.52 11.94
C TRP A 685 -23.91 -5.87 10.45
N TRP A 686 -24.78 -5.28 9.64
CA TRP A 686 -24.67 -5.35 8.18
C TRP A 686 -23.65 -4.34 7.71
N ASP A 687 -22.53 -4.79 7.16
CA ASP A 687 -21.51 -3.93 6.55
C ASP A 687 -21.34 -4.34 5.09
N ASN A 688 -21.74 -3.44 4.19
CA ASN A 688 -21.67 -3.65 2.75
C ASN A 688 -20.44 -2.99 2.10
N GLY A 689 -19.53 -2.42 2.89
CA GLY A 689 -18.36 -1.68 2.40
C GLY A 689 -18.69 -0.33 1.76
N VAL A 690 -19.93 0.17 1.87
CA VAL A 690 -20.36 1.43 1.27
C VAL A 690 -20.34 2.56 2.30
N PHE A 691 -19.55 3.60 2.02
CA PHE A 691 -19.40 4.79 2.86
C PHE A 691 -19.96 6.07 2.20
N GLU A 692 -20.03 6.09 0.88
CA GLU A 692 -20.33 7.28 0.07
C GLU A 692 -21.46 7.02 -0.95
N GLY A 693 -22.03 8.09 -1.49
CA GLY A 693 -23.06 8.04 -2.55
C GLY A 693 -24.50 7.99 -2.04
N GLU A 694 -25.46 7.94 -2.98
CA GLU A 694 -26.88 7.77 -2.66
C GLU A 694 -27.20 6.28 -2.45
N GLY A 695 -27.75 5.91 -1.29
CA GLY A 695 -28.15 4.55 -1.00
C GLY A 695 -27.76 4.07 0.41
N GLU A 696 -27.57 2.76 0.54
CA GLU A 696 -27.37 2.07 1.81
C GLU A 696 -25.93 2.17 2.31
N ARG A 697 -25.57 3.28 2.98
CA ARG A 697 -24.21 3.55 3.50
C ARG A 697 -23.94 2.84 4.83
N PHE A 698 -23.78 1.52 4.83
CA PHE A 698 -23.63 0.72 6.05
C PHE A 698 -22.18 0.36 6.43
N GLY A 699 -21.19 0.77 5.63
CA GLY A 699 -19.79 0.49 5.88
C GLY A 699 -19.36 0.89 7.30
N LEU A 700 -18.59 0.03 7.96
CA LEU A 700 -18.01 0.25 9.28
C LEU A 700 -16.48 0.11 9.27
N ILE A 701 -15.97 -0.84 8.47
CA ILE A 701 -14.53 -1.03 8.21
C ILE A 701 -14.18 -0.68 6.76
N ASP A 702 -13.16 0.17 6.58
CA ASP A 702 -12.46 0.31 5.32
C ASP A 702 -11.62 -0.95 5.10
N ARG A 703 -12.16 -1.85 4.28
CA ARG A 703 -11.55 -3.16 4.00
C ARG A 703 -10.25 -3.07 3.23
N LYS A 704 -9.96 -1.95 2.55
CA LYS A 704 -8.72 -1.75 1.80
C LYS A 704 -7.59 -1.35 2.73
N ASN A 705 -7.86 -0.40 3.62
CA ASN A 705 -6.86 0.18 4.51
C ASN A 705 -6.84 -0.48 5.90
N LEU A 706 -7.76 -1.42 6.15
CA LEU A 706 -7.94 -2.14 7.41
C LEU A 706 -8.17 -1.17 8.58
N LYS A 707 -9.08 -0.22 8.38
CA LYS A 707 -9.39 0.83 9.37
C LYS A 707 -10.88 0.87 9.74
N ILE A 708 -11.17 1.02 11.04
CA ILE A 708 -12.52 1.30 11.54
C ILE A 708 -12.84 2.77 11.23
N VAL A 709 -13.83 3.00 10.38
CA VAL A 709 -14.20 4.34 9.90
C VAL A 709 -15.04 5.11 10.92
N TYR A 710 -15.93 4.41 11.63
CA TYR A 710 -16.79 5.01 12.66
C TYR A 710 -16.45 4.45 14.04
N PRO A 711 -15.32 4.88 14.65
CA PRO A 711 -14.86 4.34 15.93
C PRO A 711 -15.86 4.57 17.07
N SER A 712 -16.63 5.65 17.04
CA SER A 712 -17.65 5.92 18.06
C SER A 712 -18.78 4.87 18.05
N ILE A 713 -19.12 4.33 16.88
CA ILE A 713 -20.11 3.26 16.74
C ILE A 713 -19.55 1.96 17.32
N VAL A 714 -18.31 1.58 16.98
CA VAL A 714 -17.67 0.38 17.57
C VAL A 714 -17.55 0.51 19.08
N ALA A 715 -17.19 1.69 19.59
CA ALA A 715 -17.19 1.97 21.03
C ALA A 715 -18.59 1.81 21.66
N ALA A 716 -19.64 2.30 21.00
CA ALA A 716 -21.02 2.14 21.43
C ALA A 716 -21.46 0.66 21.48
N LEU A 717 -21.03 -0.16 20.51
CA LEU A 717 -21.27 -1.61 20.51
C LEU A 717 -20.56 -2.31 21.67
N GLN A 718 -19.27 -2.01 21.88
CA GLN A 718 -18.48 -2.56 23.00
C GLN A 718 -19.12 -2.19 24.35
N LYS A 719 -19.43 -0.91 24.53
CA LYS A 719 -20.04 -0.38 25.74
C LYS A 719 -21.43 -0.97 26.00
N GLY A 720 -22.30 -0.95 25.00
CA GLY A 720 -23.66 -1.48 25.13
C GLY A 720 -23.68 -2.99 25.39
N ARG A 721 -22.66 -3.73 24.93
CA ARG A 721 -22.50 -5.16 25.22
C ARG A 721 -22.02 -5.43 26.65
N GLY A 722 -21.53 -4.40 27.35
CA GLY A 722 -20.93 -4.49 28.68
C GLY A 722 -19.44 -4.86 28.66
N LEU A 723 -18.75 -4.61 27.54
CA LEU A 723 -17.31 -4.81 27.38
C LEU A 723 -16.55 -3.51 27.69
N GLU A 724 -15.24 -3.63 27.89
CA GLU A 724 -14.35 -2.48 27.95
C GLU A 724 -14.29 -1.82 26.58
N VAL A 725 -14.39 -0.48 26.54
CA VAL A 725 -14.28 0.27 25.30
C VAL A 725 -12.81 0.36 24.93
N ASN A 726 -12.44 -0.29 23.83
CA ASN A 726 -11.11 -0.29 23.25
C ASN A 726 -11.25 -0.44 21.74
N VAL A 727 -11.24 0.68 21.03
CA VAL A 727 -11.35 0.70 19.57
C VAL A 727 -9.94 0.77 18.99
N LEU A 728 -9.57 -0.28 18.27
CA LEU A 728 -8.27 -0.44 17.62
C LEU A 728 -8.42 -0.21 16.12
N HIS A 729 -7.31 0.12 15.46
CA HIS A 729 -7.30 0.34 14.01
C HIS A 729 -8.31 1.37 13.54
N ALA A 730 -8.70 2.32 14.40
CA ALA A 730 -9.49 3.45 13.94
C ALA A 730 -8.75 4.14 12.79
N ILE A 731 -9.49 4.67 11.81
CA ILE A 731 -8.95 5.74 10.97
C ILE A 731 -8.30 6.75 11.93
N GLU A 732 -7.12 7.27 11.56
CA GLU A 732 -6.53 8.34 12.36
C GLU A 732 -7.62 9.36 12.59
N GLN A 733 -7.98 9.55 13.87
CA GLN A 733 -8.94 10.58 14.18
C GLN A 733 -8.35 11.85 13.59
N GLU A 734 -9.02 12.41 12.58
CA GLU A 734 -9.01 13.86 12.47
C GLU A 734 -9.28 14.34 13.89
N PRO A 735 -8.40 15.18 14.47
CA PRO A 735 -8.62 15.66 15.81
C PRO A 735 -10.08 16.11 15.89
N GLU A 736 -10.83 15.61 16.88
CA GLU A 736 -12.06 16.27 17.30
C GLU A 736 -11.78 17.77 17.24
N GLU A 737 -12.63 18.53 16.54
CA GLU A 737 -12.50 19.97 16.41
C GLU A 737 -11.99 20.52 17.74
N PRO A 738 -10.80 21.16 17.77
CA PRO A 738 -10.41 21.85 18.97
C PRO A 738 -11.49 22.88 19.20
N THR A 739 -12.28 22.67 20.25
CA THR A 739 -13.03 23.73 20.89
C THR A 739 -12.06 24.91 21.02
N GLU A 740 -12.34 25.98 20.28
CA GLU A 740 -11.59 27.23 20.20
C GLU A 740 -10.39 27.30 21.15
N SER A 741 -9.19 26.98 20.66
CA SER A 741 -7.96 27.46 21.27
C SER A 741 -6.98 27.93 20.19
N ASP A 742 -6.63 29.20 20.25
CA ASP A 742 -5.81 30.03 19.36
C ASP A 742 -4.35 29.56 19.10
N ASP A 743 -4.05 28.27 19.09
CA ASP A 743 -2.67 27.79 18.86
C ASP A 743 -2.39 27.66 17.35
N LEU A 744 -2.19 28.80 16.69
CA LEU A 744 -1.66 28.91 15.32
C LEU A 744 -0.28 28.23 15.22
N GLU A 745 0.00 27.49 14.14
CA GLU A 745 1.37 27.08 13.82
C GLU A 745 2.23 28.35 13.73
N PRO A 746 3.34 28.47 14.48
CA PRO A 746 4.15 29.69 14.44
C PRO A 746 4.76 29.87 13.05
N ILE A 747 4.30 30.87 12.30
CA ILE A 747 4.87 31.21 10.99
C ILE A 747 6.27 31.83 11.12
N ARG A 748 7.24 31.31 10.37
CA ARG A 748 8.58 31.91 10.33
C ARG A 748 8.52 33.30 9.70
N ASP A 749 9.08 34.28 10.38
CA ASP A 749 9.23 35.63 9.84
C ASP A 749 10.47 35.68 8.94
N ILE A 750 10.32 35.13 7.73
CA ILE A 750 11.36 35.00 6.71
C ILE A 750 10.94 35.82 5.48
N SER A 751 11.91 36.38 4.76
CA SER A 751 11.61 37.07 3.50
C SER A 751 11.42 36.06 2.38
N SER A 752 10.65 36.44 1.35
CA SER A 752 10.42 35.60 0.18
C SER A 752 11.73 35.21 -0.54
N ILE A 753 12.74 36.08 -0.55
CA ILE A 753 14.06 35.79 -1.13
C ILE A 753 14.75 34.64 -0.39
N GLU A 754 14.63 34.57 0.93
CA GLU A 754 15.21 33.48 1.70
C GLU A 754 14.35 32.21 1.62
N LEU A 755 13.02 32.34 1.65
CA LEU A 755 12.09 31.22 1.52
C LEU A 755 12.31 30.42 0.23
N ILE A 756 12.38 31.10 -0.92
CA ILE A 756 12.51 30.41 -2.22
C ILE A 756 13.84 29.67 -2.39
N LYS A 757 14.85 29.91 -1.54
CA LYS A 757 16.09 29.12 -1.53
C LYS A 757 15.89 27.72 -0.97
N GLU A 758 14.84 27.51 -0.17
CA GLU A 758 14.46 26.20 0.37
C GLU A 758 13.70 25.36 -0.68
N MET A 759 13.27 25.98 -1.78
CA MET A 759 12.60 25.32 -2.89
C MET A 759 13.60 24.64 -3.83
N ARG A 760 13.34 23.39 -4.17
CA ARG A 760 14.04 22.63 -5.22
C ARG A 760 13.41 23.01 -6.56
N PHE A 761 12.48 22.21 -7.04
CA PHE A 761 11.62 22.47 -8.19
C PHE A 761 10.22 21.92 -7.88
N GLY A 762 9.23 22.42 -8.61
CA GLY A 762 7.84 22.14 -8.30
C GLY A 762 7.06 21.43 -9.39
N TRP A 763 5.83 21.08 -9.05
CA TRP A 763 4.85 20.41 -9.90
C TRP A 763 3.46 21.01 -9.68
N ASN A 764 2.71 21.25 -10.75
CA ASN A 764 1.33 21.71 -10.71
C ASN A 764 0.39 20.50 -10.77
N LEU A 765 -0.64 20.50 -9.92
CA LEU A 765 -1.81 19.63 -10.05
C LEU A 765 -2.75 20.17 -11.13
N GLY A 766 -2.28 20.26 -12.38
CA GLY A 766 -3.05 20.84 -13.49
C GLY A 766 -4.22 19.97 -13.93
N ASN A 767 -5.21 20.59 -14.57
CA ASN A 767 -6.44 19.98 -15.08
C ASN A 767 -7.21 19.15 -14.04
N THR A 768 -7.22 19.63 -12.79
CA THR A 768 -7.79 18.95 -11.62
C THR A 768 -8.76 19.89 -10.91
N LEU A 769 -8.33 20.63 -9.87
CA LEU A 769 -9.19 21.59 -9.18
C LEU A 769 -9.41 22.88 -9.98
N ASP A 770 -8.59 23.11 -10.98
CA ASP A 770 -8.73 24.15 -11.98
C ASP A 770 -9.77 23.81 -13.06
N ALA A 771 -10.19 22.55 -13.17
CA ALA A 771 -11.10 22.12 -14.23
C ALA A 771 -12.47 22.81 -14.13
N GLU A 772 -12.83 23.51 -15.21
CA GLU A 772 -14.07 24.25 -15.34
C GLU A 772 -15.03 23.50 -16.28
N CYS A 773 -16.16 23.04 -15.73
CA CYS A 773 -17.12 22.17 -16.41
C CYS A 773 -18.57 22.62 -16.19
N THR A 774 -18.81 23.87 -15.79
CA THR A 774 -20.15 24.43 -15.53
C THR A 774 -21.04 24.43 -16.78
N SER A 775 -20.45 24.37 -17.97
CA SER A 775 -21.19 24.30 -19.24
C SER A 775 -22.01 23.01 -19.44
N TRP A 776 -21.68 21.94 -18.72
CA TRP A 776 -22.36 20.64 -18.86
C TRP A 776 -22.55 19.87 -17.54
N MET A 777 -21.86 20.25 -16.47
CA MET A 777 -21.98 19.63 -15.15
C MET A 777 -22.76 20.55 -14.19
N ASP A 778 -23.60 19.94 -13.36
CA ASP A 778 -24.39 20.62 -12.34
C ASP A 778 -23.65 20.61 -10.99
N TYR A 779 -22.96 21.71 -10.69
CA TYR A 779 -22.12 21.82 -9.49
C TYR A 779 -22.98 21.90 -8.20
N GLU A 780 -24.27 22.26 -8.28
CA GLU A 780 -25.14 22.22 -7.09
C GLU A 780 -25.38 20.78 -6.63
N LYS A 781 -25.45 19.83 -7.58
CA LYS A 781 -25.63 18.40 -7.29
C LYS A 781 -24.35 17.67 -6.96
N ASN A 782 -23.23 18.10 -7.55
CA ASN A 782 -21.93 17.49 -7.29
C ASN A 782 -20.85 18.58 -7.13
N PRO A 783 -20.78 19.21 -5.93
CA PRO A 783 -19.91 20.38 -5.71
C PRO A 783 -18.41 20.12 -5.84
N ILE A 784 -17.98 18.85 -5.85
CA ILE A 784 -16.57 18.45 -5.96
C ILE A 784 -16.26 17.70 -7.26
N GLY A 785 -17.26 17.40 -8.09
CA GLY A 785 -17.07 16.56 -9.27
C GLY A 785 -16.20 17.19 -10.36
N SER A 786 -16.01 18.52 -10.30
CA SER A 786 -15.14 19.29 -11.19
C SER A 786 -13.70 18.75 -11.17
N GLU A 787 -13.22 18.27 -10.01
CA GLU A 787 -11.87 17.72 -9.83
C GLU A 787 -11.46 16.70 -10.92
N THR A 788 -12.41 15.88 -11.38
CA THR A 788 -12.16 14.80 -12.34
C THR A 788 -12.71 15.07 -13.74
N CYS A 789 -13.35 16.23 -13.95
CA CYS A 789 -14.18 16.47 -15.13
C CYS A 789 -13.37 16.63 -16.44
N TRP A 790 -12.07 16.93 -16.33
CA TRP A 790 -11.13 16.93 -17.47
C TRP A 790 -10.31 15.63 -17.59
N GLY A 791 -10.74 14.55 -16.91
CA GLY A 791 -10.23 13.18 -17.13
C GLY A 791 -9.13 12.74 -16.17
N ASN A 792 -8.69 13.60 -15.24
CA ASN A 792 -7.78 13.20 -14.17
C ASN A 792 -8.47 12.31 -13.13
N VAL A 793 -7.69 11.45 -12.49
CA VAL A 793 -8.16 10.68 -11.32
C VAL A 793 -8.38 11.61 -10.13
N LYS A 794 -9.26 11.21 -9.21
CA LYS A 794 -9.39 11.90 -7.91
C LYS A 794 -8.03 11.92 -7.22
N THR A 795 -7.64 13.09 -6.77
CA THR A 795 -6.36 13.36 -6.11
C THR A 795 -6.28 12.64 -4.78
N ASN A 796 -5.13 12.02 -4.51
CA ASN A 796 -4.81 11.43 -3.23
C ASN A 796 -3.36 11.78 -2.83
N GLU A 797 -3.02 11.51 -1.59
CA GLU A 797 -1.72 11.86 -1.00
C GLU A 797 -0.52 11.16 -1.69
N ASP A 798 -0.70 9.94 -2.19
CA ASP A 798 0.40 9.14 -2.76
C ASP A 798 0.95 9.72 -4.06
N ILE A 799 0.15 10.48 -4.81
CA ILE A 799 0.61 11.25 -5.99
C ILE A 799 1.73 12.22 -5.56
N PHE A 800 1.51 12.93 -4.45
CA PHE A 800 2.49 13.88 -3.92
C PHE A 800 3.69 13.17 -3.32
N LYS A 801 3.51 12.06 -2.59
CA LYS A 801 4.62 11.25 -2.05
C LYS A 801 5.54 10.72 -3.15
N THR A 802 4.96 10.20 -4.24
CA THR A 802 5.70 9.72 -5.42
C THR A 802 6.58 10.82 -6.03
N LEU A 803 6.06 12.05 -6.09
CA LEU A 803 6.82 13.21 -6.56
C LEU A 803 7.86 13.67 -5.52
N MET A 804 7.56 13.63 -4.24
CA MET A 804 8.51 13.97 -3.16
C MET A 804 9.69 12.99 -3.11
N ASP A 805 9.47 11.71 -3.35
CA ASP A 805 10.52 10.70 -3.54
C ASP A 805 11.46 11.05 -4.70
N ASN A 806 10.93 11.72 -5.71
CA ASN A 806 11.66 12.26 -6.85
C ASN A 806 12.20 13.69 -6.63
N GLN A 807 12.27 14.11 -5.36
CA GLN A 807 12.84 15.37 -4.89
C GLN A 807 12.04 16.64 -5.20
N PHE A 808 10.80 16.53 -5.70
CA PHE A 808 9.89 17.67 -5.76
C PHE A 808 9.53 18.12 -4.34
N ASN A 809 9.51 19.42 -4.09
CA ASN A 809 9.10 19.94 -2.77
C ASN A 809 8.27 21.22 -2.84
N VAL A 810 7.78 21.59 -4.03
CA VAL A 810 6.85 22.69 -4.24
C VAL A 810 5.68 22.18 -5.07
N PHE A 811 4.46 22.32 -4.56
CA PHE A 811 3.26 21.86 -5.24
C PHE A 811 2.30 23.02 -5.44
N ARG A 812 2.03 23.37 -6.69
CA ARG A 812 1.02 24.38 -7.02
C ARG A 812 -0.30 23.67 -7.27
N ILE A 813 -1.34 24.12 -6.57
CA ILE A 813 -2.70 23.58 -6.62
C ILE A 813 -3.57 24.61 -7.35
N PRO A 814 -3.52 24.63 -8.70
CA PRO A 814 -4.36 25.54 -9.48
C PRO A 814 -5.83 25.21 -9.20
N THR A 815 -6.60 26.20 -8.78
CA THR A 815 -7.98 26.01 -8.30
C THR A 815 -8.91 27.03 -8.92
N THR A 816 -9.94 26.56 -9.62
CA THR A 816 -11.00 27.42 -10.17
C THR A 816 -12.15 27.47 -9.17
N TRP A 817 -12.55 28.68 -8.78
CA TRP A 817 -13.61 28.89 -7.80
C TRP A 817 -14.94 29.26 -8.47
N THR A 818 -14.89 29.78 -9.70
CA THR A 818 -16.07 29.94 -10.56
C THR A 818 -16.89 28.65 -10.62
N GLY A 819 -18.22 28.78 -10.43
CA GLY A 819 -19.14 27.64 -10.32
C GLY A 819 -19.29 27.10 -8.90
N HIS A 820 -18.35 27.38 -8.00
CA HIS A 820 -18.38 27.02 -6.59
C HIS A 820 -18.63 28.22 -5.65
N ILE A 821 -18.89 29.40 -6.22
CA ILE A 821 -19.17 30.65 -5.51
C ILE A 821 -20.67 30.98 -5.65
N GLY A 822 -21.33 31.28 -4.53
CA GLY A 822 -22.72 31.72 -4.48
C GLY A 822 -22.93 33.17 -4.94
N GLU A 823 -24.18 33.65 -4.88
CA GLU A 823 -24.52 34.99 -5.37
C GLU A 823 -23.88 36.13 -4.54
N ALA A 824 -23.80 37.31 -5.17
CA ALA A 824 -23.44 38.56 -4.52
C ALA A 824 -24.50 38.99 -3.48
N PRO A 825 -24.13 39.78 -2.45
CA PRO A 825 -22.79 40.34 -2.18
C PRO A 825 -21.88 39.42 -1.35
N GLU A 826 -22.38 38.29 -0.85
CA GLU A 826 -21.61 37.41 0.01
C GLU A 826 -20.56 36.60 -0.76
N TYR A 827 -20.84 36.22 -2.01
CA TYR A 827 -19.97 35.36 -2.82
C TYR A 827 -19.50 34.14 -2.02
N LYS A 828 -20.43 33.50 -1.30
CA LYS A 828 -20.11 32.42 -0.36
C LYS A 828 -19.55 31.23 -1.14
N ILE A 829 -18.35 30.81 -0.81
CA ILE A 829 -17.75 29.60 -1.38
C ILE A 829 -18.51 28.38 -0.85
N ASN A 830 -18.80 27.43 -1.74
CA ASN A 830 -19.41 26.17 -1.37
C ASN A 830 -18.54 25.43 -0.34
N GLU A 831 -19.14 25.04 0.79
CA GLU A 831 -18.40 24.44 1.91
C GLU A 831 -17.75 23.11 1.56
N GLN A 832 -18.39 22.28 0.72
CA GLN A 832 -17.80 21.01 0.26
C GLN A 832 -16.60 21.25 -0.66
N TRP A 833 -16.69 22.28 -1.52
CA TRP A 833 -15.57 22.68 -2.36
C TRP A 833 -14.39 23.19 -1.53
N MET A 834 -14.63 24.11 -0.58
CA MET A 834 -13.58 24.61 0.32
C MET A 834 -12.91 23.46 1.09
N LYS A 835 -13.73 22.53 1.63
CA LYS A 835 -13.21 21.35 2.34
C LYS A 835 -12.32 20.48 1.44
N ARG A 836 -12.72 20.24 0.18
CA ARG A 836 -11.93 19.44 -0.75
C ARG A 836 -10.63 20.12 -1.17
N VAL A 837 -10.66 21.44 -1.36
CA VAL A 837 -9.45 22.25 -1.61
C VAL A 837 -8.50 22.18 -0.41
N HIS A 838 -9.03 22.32 0.81
CA HIS A 838 -8.26 22.16 2.06
C HIS A 838 -7.59 20.80 2.13
N GLU A 839 -8.35 19.73 1.91
CA GLU A 839 -7.83 18.36 1.92
C GLU A 839 -6.65 18.17 0.94
N ILE A 840 -6.76 18.70 -0.28
CA ILE A 840 -5.70 18.59 -1.29
C ILE A 840 -4.50 19.48 -0.99
N VAL A 841 -4.70 20.65 -0.37
CA VAL A 841 -3.60 21.48 0.16
C VAL A 841 -2.85 20.74 1.25
N ASP A 842 -3.56 20.00 2.10
CA ASP A 842 -3.00 19.26 3.22
C ASP A 842 -2.07 18.12 2.81
N TYR A 843 -2.38 17.41 1.73
CA TYR A 843 -1.57 16.29 1.27
C TYR A 843 -0.06 16.63 1.14
N PRO A 844 0.37 17.63 0.33
CA PRO A 844 1.77 18.04 0.32
C PRO A 844 2.19 18.84 1.57
N TYR A 845 1.30 19.64 2.17
CA TYR A 845 1.66 20.51 3.31
C TYR A 845 2.07 19.71 4.55
N LYS A 846 1.28 18.71 4.94
CA LYS A 846 1.54 17.83 6.09
C LYS A 846 2.82 17.01 5.92
N ASN A 847 3.19 16.69 4.68
CA ASN A 847 4.42 15.97 4.33
C ASN A 847 5.67 16.87 4.20
N GLY A 848 5.60 18.14 4.62
CA GLY A 848 6.79 19.00 4.68
C GLY A 848 7.03 19.84 3.43
N ALA A 849 6.22 19.74 2.38
CA ALA A 849 6.42 20.48 1.14
C ALA A 849 5.84 21.90 1.18
N PHE A 850 6.27 22.74 0.23
CA PHE A 850 5.66 24.03 -0.06
C PHE A 850 4.41 23.84 -0.92
N VAL A 851 3.37 24.64 -0.66
CA VAL A 851 2.11 24.61 -1.38
C VAL A 851 1.76 26.01 -1.88
N ILE A 852 1.39 26.13 -3.14
CA ILE A 852 0.90 27.38 -3.75
C ILE A 852 -0.57 27.18 -4.11
N LEU A 853 -1.48 27.90 -3.47
CA LEU A 853 -2.92 27.88 -3.77
C LEU A 853 -3.32 29.18 -4.47
N ASN A 854 -4.12 29.10 -5.54
CA ASN A 854 -4.53 30.27 -6.31
C ASN A 854 -6.04 30.34 -6.59
N ILE A 855 -6.43 31.37 -7.35
CA ILE A 855 -7.63 31.37 -8.18
C ILE A 855 -7.20 31.22 -9.65
N HIS A 856 -7.86 30.36 -10.43
CA HIS A 856 -7.32 29.87 -11.70
C HIS A 856 -8.08 30.30 -12.95
N HIS A 857 -9.13 29.58 -13.36
CA HIS A 857 -9.96 29.90 -14.53
C HIS A 857 -11.21 30.69 -14.14
N GLU A 858 -11.00 31.83 -13.49
CA GLU A 858 -12.11 32.69 -13.09
C GLU A 858 -12.73 33.42 -14.27
N THR A 859 -14.06 33.41 -14.34
CA THR A 859 -14.80 34.06 -15.43
C THR A 859 -15.02 35.56 -15.22
N TRP A 860 -14.78 36.03 -13.99
CA TRP A 860 -15.12 37.38 -13.52
C TRP A 860 -13.91 38.31 -13.34
N ASN A 861 -12.67 37.79 -13.32
CA ASN A 861 -11.45 38.58 -13.05
C ASN A 861 -10.70 39.07 -14.31
N HIS A 862 -11.39 39.14 -15.46
CA HIS A 862 -10.80 39.64 -16.70
C HIS A 862 -10.37 41.12 -16.58
N ALA A 863 -9.31 41.48 -17.30
CA ALA A 863 -8.64 42.78 -17.15
C ALA A 863 -9.31 43.94 -17.93
N PHE A 864 -10.61 44.14 -17.73
CA PHE A 864 -11.40 45.21 -18.35
C PHE A 864 -11.82 46.28 -17.33
N ALA A 865 -11.74 47.55 -17.71
CA ALA A 865 -12.10 48.66 -16.83
C ALA A 865 -13.61 48.71 -16.52
N GLU A 866 -14.44 48.12 -17.38
CA GLU A 866 -15.89 48.07 -17.17
C GLU A 866 -16.32 47.04 -16.11
N THR A 867 -15.53 46.00 -15.86
CA THR A 867 -15.83 44.93 -14.87
C THR A 867 -15.02 45.04 -13.58
N VAL A 868 -13.97 45.86 -13.54
CA VAL A 868 -13.00 45.88 -12.43
C VAL A 868 -13.63 46.19 -11.07
N ASP A 869 -14.66 47.04 -11.00
CA ASP A 869 -15.27 47.38 -9.71
C ASP A 869 -16.00 46.20 -9.08
N GLU A 870 -16.70 45.40 -9.89
CA GLU A 870 -17.35 44.15 -9.43
C GLU A 870 -16.30 43.07 -9.13
N ALA A 871 -15.33 42.90 -10.04
CA ALA A 871 -14.25 41.93 -9.88
C ALA A 871 -13.44 42.14 -8.59
N LYS A 872 -13.16 43.40 -8.20
CA LYS A 872 -12.47 43.69 -6.94
C LYS A 872 -13.30 43.30 -5.71
N VAL A 873 -14.62 43.45 -5.76
CA VAL A 873 -15.51 43.07 -4.66
C VAL A 873 -15.53 41.56 -4.50
N GLU A 874 -15.73 40.84 -5.60
CA GLU A 874 -15.72 39.37 -5.62
C GLU A 874 -14.35 38.82 -5.19
N LEU A 875 -13.26 39.37 -5.73
CA LEU A 875 -11.89 39.02 -5.33
C LEU A 875 -11.66 39.17 -3.83
N ALA A 876 -12.10 40.28 -3.24
CA ALA A 876 -11.97 40.52 -1.81
C ALA A 876 -12.80 39.53 -0.97
N GLN A 877 -14.02 39.17 -1.39
CA GLN A 877 -14.85 38.21 -0.65
C GLN A 877 -14.33 36.78 -0.75
N VAL A 878 -13.89 36.37 -1.93
CA VAL A 878 -13.31 35.04 -2.17
C VAL A 878 -12.02 34.89 -1.38
N TRP A 879 -11.08 35.83 -1.51
CA TRP A 879 -9.82 35.76 -0.76
C TRP A 879 -9.98 35.93 0.74
N LYS A 880 -11.00 36.65 1.22
CA LYS A 880 -11.30 36.72 2.65
C LYS A 880 -11.68 35.34 3.19
N GLN A 881 -12.49 34.58 2.46
CA GLN A 881 -12.90 33.22 2.87
C GLN A 881 -11.72 32.25 2.81
N ILE A 882 -10.94 32.26 1.72
CA ILE A 882 -9.73 31.41 1.60
C ILE A 882 -8.71 31.75 2.68
N ALA A 883 -8.46 33.04 2.93
CA ALA A 883 -7.51 33.46 3.96
C ALA A 883 -7.98 33.06 5.36
N GLU A 884 -9.28 33.14 5.64
CA GLU A 884 -9.83 32.68 6.92
C GLU A 884 -9.64 31.17 7.12
N GLU A 885 -9.95 30.37 6.09
CA GLU A 885 -9.81 28.90 6.12
C GLU A 885 -8.38 28.48 6.49
N PHE A 886 -7.39 29.04 5.80
CA PHE A 886 -6.00 28.65 5.99
C PHE A 886 -5.21 29.59 6.92
N LYS A 887 -5.87 30.39 7.77
CA LYS A 887 -5.20 31.38 8.64
C LYS A 887 -4.16 30.78 9.60
N GLY A 888 -4.30 29.49 9.92
CA GLY A 888 -3.45 28.72 10.83
C GLY A 888 -2.15 28.18 10.22
N TYR A 889 -2.05 28.13 8.89
CA TYR A 889 -0.91 27.51 8.21
C TYR A 889 0.34 28.38 8.31
N GLY A 890 1.51 27.76 8.51
CA GLY A 890 2.83 28.38 8.45
C GLY A 890 3.24 28.85 7.04
N GLU A 891 4.52 29.24 6.89
CA GLU A 891 5.04 29.93 5.69
C GLU A 891 5.13 29.04 4.44
N ARG A 892 5.00 27.73 4.61
CA ARG A 892 5.03 26.76 3.50
C ARG A 892 3.78 26.83 2.62
N LEU A 893 2.66 27.37 3.12
CA LEU A 893 1.47 27.67 2.32
C LEU A 893 1.54 29.11 1.81
N ILE A 894 1.59 29.23 0.49
CA ILE A 894 1.68 30.48 -0.28
C ILE A 894 0.36 30.68 -1.00
N PHE A 895 -0.16 31.91 -1.00
CA PHE A 895 -1.30 32.26 -1.83
C PHE A 895 -0.85 32.99 -3.08
N GLU A 896 -1.32 32.55 -4.24
CA GLU A 896 -1.17 33.27 -5.50
C GLU A 896 -2.49 33.93 -5.88
N GLY A 897 -2.52 35.27 -5.83
CA GLY A 897 -3.75 36.05 -5.87
C GLY A 897 -4.59 35.89 -7.12
N GLN A 898 -3.95 35.61 -8.24
CA GLN A 898 -4.54 35.46 -9.57
C GLN A 898 -3.63 34.58 -10.42
N ASN A 899 -4.21 33.89 -11.42
CA ASN A 899 -3.46 33.11 -12.40
C ASN A 899 -2.96 33.97 -13.58
N GLU A 900 -3.75 34.11 -14.64
CA GLU A 900 -3.37 34.83 -15.86
C GLU A 900 -4.39 35.93 -16.23
N PRO A 901 -4.62 36.92 -15.36
CA PRO A 901 -5.63 37.95 -15.58
C PRO A 901 -5.27 38.79 -16.81
N ARG A 902 -6.18 38.86 -17.78
CA ARG A 902 -5.95 39.45 -19.11
C ARG A 902 -7.24 39.88 -19.80
N LYS A 903 -7.13 40.52 -20.97
CA LYS A 903 -8.27 40.95 -21.81
C LYS A 903 -8.67 39.85 -22.79
N ASN A 904 -9.44 38.88 -22.31
CA ASN A 904 -9.86 37.71 -23.09
C ASN A 904 -10.57 38.11 -24.39
N GLY A 905 -10.28 37.41 -25.49
CA GLY A 905 -10.89 37.62 -26.80
C GLY A 905 -10.41 38.89 -27.52
N THR A 906 -9.36 39.56 -27.04
CA THR A 906 -8.82 40.79 -27.66
C THR A 906 -7.46 40.56 -28.34
N PRO A 907 -7.04 41.40 -29.29
CA PRO A 907 -5.72 41.29 -29.93
C PRO A 907 -4.51 41.44 -28.98
N VAL A 908 -4.74 41.90 -27.75
CA VAL A 908 -3.70 42.11 -26.73
C VAL A 908 -3.74 41.06 -25.62
N GLU A 909 -4.60 40.04 -25.75
CA GLU A 909 -4.77 38.97 -24.75
C GLU A 909 -3.43 38.34 -24.35
N TRP A 910 -2.63 37.92 -25.35
CA TRP A 910 -1.35 37.23 -25.14
C TRP A 910 -0.11 38.04 -25.56
N ASN A 911 -0.28 39.26 -26.08
CA ASN A 911 0.83 40.11 -26.55
C ASN A 911 1.26 41.17 -25.52
N GLY A 912 1.03 40.88 -24.23
CA GLY A 912 1.45 41.70 -23.11
C GLY A 912 0.54 42.87 -22.75
N GLY A 913 -0.71 42.90 -23.24
CA GLY A 913 -1.75 43.82 -22.78
C GLY A 913 -1.63 45.26 -23.28
N ASP A 914 -2.49 46.11 -22.74
CA ASP A 914 -2.52 47.56 -22.95
C ASP A 914 -2.66 48.29 -21.60
N LYS A 915 -2.64 49.62 -21.62
CA LYS A 915 -2.72 50.43 -20.39
C LYS A 915 -3.89 50.07 -19.50
N GLU A 916 -5.06 49.84 -20.10
CA GLU A 916 -6.25 49.45 -19.36
C GLU A 916 -6.05 48.11 -18.64
N GLY A 917 -5.58 47.09 -19.38
CA GLY A 917 -5.31 45.78 -18.81
C GLY A 917 -4.29 45.82 -17.68
N TRP A 918 -3.20 46.58 -17.83
CA TRP A 918 -2.18 46.72 -16.78
C TRP A 918 -2.73 47.39 -15.52
N ASP A 919 -3.44 48.51 -15.69
CA ASP A 919 -4.02 49.26 -14.58
C ASP A 919 -5.03 48.39 -13.79
N VAL A 920 -5.82 47.57 -14.50
CA VAL A 920 -6.80 46.67 -13.88
C VAL A 920 -6.12 45.52 -13.13
N VAL A 921 -5.11 44.87 -13.72
CA VAL A 921 -4.36 43.78 -13.05
C VAL A 921 -3.65 44.30 -11.80
N ASN A 922 -2.99 45.47 -11.87
CA ASN A 922 -2.33 46.08 -10.72
C ASN A 922 -3.35 46.42 -9.61
N ALA A 923 -4.54 46.92 -9.96
CA ALA A 923 -5.59 47.21 -9.00
C ALA A 923 -6.12 45.93 -8.30
N MET A 924 -6.31 44.84 -9.04
CA MET A 924 -6.76 43.56 -8.46
C MET A 924 -5.68 42.93 -7.57
N ASN A 925 -4.40 42.97 -7.99
CA ASN A 925 -3.28 42.53 -7.17
C ASN A 925 -3.22 43.29 -5.83
N ALA A 926 -3.40 44.61 -5.85
CA ALA A 926 -3.43 45.41 -4.62
C ALA A 926 -4.58 45.02 -3.68
N VAL A 927 -5.77 44.74 -4.23
CA VAL A 927 -6.93 44.28 -3.44
C VAL A 927 -6.66 42.92 -2.80
N PHE A 928 -6.08 41.97 -3.53
CA PHE A 928 -5.68 40.67 -2.98
C PHE A 928 -4.70 40.83 -1.80
N LEU A 929 -3.61 41.59 -2.01
CA LEU A 929 -2.61 41.83 -0.97
C LEU A 929 -3.22 42.45 0.29
N GLU A 930 -4.04 43.50 0.13
CA GLU A 930 -4.71 44.17 1.25
C GLU A 930 -5.68 43.23 1.98
N THR A 931 -6.45 42.44 1.23
CA THR A 931 -7.43 41.49 1.78
C THR A 931 -6.74 40.43 2.64
N VAL A 932 -5.69 39.79 2.12
CA VAL A 932 -5.00 38.74 2.88
C VAL A 932 -4.24 39.33 4.07
N ARG A 933 -3.53 40.46 3.90
CA ARG A 933 -2.77 41.08 5.00
C ARG A 933 -3.66 41.53 6.16
N SER A 934 -4.92 41.89 5.88
CA SER A 934 -5.88 42.34 6.90
C SER A 934 -6.71 41.22 7.54
N SER A 935 -6.57 39.96 7.08
CA SER A 935 -7.37 38.82 7.55
C SER A 935 -6.95 38.24 8.92
N GLY A 936 -5.80 38.64 9.46
CA GLY A 936 -5.33 38.19 10.79
C GLY A 936 -4.57 36.85 10.76
N GLY A 937 -4.30 36.28 11.94
CA GLY A 937 -3.52 35.04 12.08
C GLY A 937 -2.13 35.10 11.43
N ASN A 938 -1.71 34.00 10.80
CA ASN A 938 -0.44 33.95 10.08
C ASN A 938 -0.46 34.71 8.74
N ASN A 939 -1.63 35.11 8.23
CA ASN A 939 -1.77 35.78 6.94
C ASN A 939 -1.06 37.15 6.89
N ALA A 940 -0.89 37.80 8.04
CA ALA A 940 -0.07 39.01 8.17
C ALA A 940 1.39 38.80 7.76
N LYS A 941 1.88 37.55 7.82
CA LYS A 941 3.24 37.14 7.44
C LYS A 941 3.26 36.05 6.36
N ARG A 942 2.13 35.73 5.74
CA ARG A 942 2.07 34.72 4.67
C ARG A 942 2.76 35.23 3.41
N HIS A 943 3.47 34.36 2.71
CA HIS A 943 4.04 34.73 1.41
C HIS A 943 2.94 34.77 0.35
N LEU A 944 2.93 35.84 -0.46
CA LEU A 944 1.88 36.10 -1.45
C LEU A 944 2.48 36.25 -2.84
N MET A 945 2.00 35.47 -3.80
CA MET A 945 2.36 35.55 -5.21
C MET A 945 1.36 36.44 -5.96
N ILE A 946 1.86 37.31 -6.83
CA ILE A 946 1.04 38.14 -7.73
C ILE A 946 1.60 38.10 -9.16
N PRO A 947 0.75 37.91 -10.19
CA PRO A 947 1.20 37.91 -11.57
C PRO A 947 1.22 39.32 -12.18
N PRO A 948 2.12 39.61 -13.14
CA PRO A 948 1.91 40.68 -14.10
C PRO A 948 0.76 40.31 -15.05
N TYR A 949 0.40 41.19 -15.98
CA TYR A 949 -0.64 40.91 -16.98
C TYR A 949 -0.39 39.58 -17.71
N ALA A 950 -1.42 38.70 -17.71
CA ALA A 950 -1.41 37.35 -18.24
C ALA A 950 -0.31 36.42 -17.68
N ALA A 951 0.25 36.73 -16.50
CA ALA A 951 1.48 36.13 -15.97
C ALA A 951 2.66 36.13 -16.97
N ALA A 952 2.60 36.95 -18.02
CA ALA A 952 3.36 36.71 -19.22
C ALA A 952 4.81 37.21 -19.13
N CYS A 953 5.75 36.41 -19.63
CA CYS A 953 7.15 36.79 -19.79
C CYS A 953 7.38 37.64 -21.06
N ASN A 954 7.04 38.94 -20.99
CA ASN A 954 7.33 39.89 -22.07
C ASN A 954 7.56 41.32 -21.54
N GLU A 955 8.16 42.19 -22.37
CA GLU A 955 8.50 43.56 -21.97
C GLU A 955 7.29 44.43 -21.60
N ASN A 956 6.15 44.28 -22.27
CA ASN A 956 4.96 45.10 -22.00
C ASN A 956 4.40 44.77 -20.61
N SER A 957 4.19 43.49 -20.31
CA SER A 957 3.72 43.03 -19.01
C SER A 957 4.69 43.43 -17.90
N PHE A 958 5.99 43.18 -18.08
CA PHE A 958 7.00 43.46 -17.06
C PHE A 958 7.18 44.95 -16.77
N LYS A 959 7.20 45.80 -17.79
CA LYS A 959 7.42 47.25 -17.63
C LYS A 959 6.28 47.94 -16.89
N ASN A 960 5.06 47.42 -16.99
CA ASN A 960 3.86 48.03 -16.42
C ASN A 960 3.32 47.27 -15.19
N PHE A 961 4.08 46.29 -14.68
CA PHE A 961 3.75 45.58 -13.46
C PHE A 961 4.18 46.36 -12.23
N ASP A 962 3.20 46.71 -11.39
CA ASP A 962 3.43 47.38 -10.11
C ASP A 962 3.68 46.31 -9.02
N PHE A 963 4.86 46.37 -8.39
CA PHE A 963 5.26 45.47 -7.30
C PHE A 963 5.44 46.28 -6.00
N PRO A 964 4.94 45.81 -4.85
CA PRO A 964 5.08 46.53 -3.59
C PRO A 964 6.53 46.49 -3.07
N GLU A 965 7.17 47.64 -2.91
CA GLU A 965 8.57 47.72 -2.43
C GLU A 965 8.72 47.50 -0.91
N ASP A 966 7.65 47.71 -0.13
CA ASP A 966 7.68 47.69 1.34
C ASP A 966 7.20 46.35 1.97
N ASP A 967 6.96 45.31 1.17
CA ASP A 967 6.53 43.98 1.64
C ASP A 967 7.50 42.90 1.17
N ASP A 968 8.36 42.42 2.09
CA ASP A 968 9.39 41.44 1.81
C ASP A 968 8.87 40.00 1.64
N LYS A 969 7.55 39.80 1.70
CA LYS A 969 6.86 38.51 1.60
C LYS A 969 5.98 38.42 0.36
N VAL A 970 6.12 39.33 -0.59
CA VAL A 970 5.47 39.23 -1.91
C VAL A 970 6.43 38.59 -2.91
N ILE A 971 5.91 37.81 -3.85
CA ILE A 971 6.64 37.08 -4.90
C ILE A 971 5.99 37.40 -6.26
N ALA A 972 6.78 37.66 -7.30
CA ALA A 972 6.25 37.76 -8.65
C ALA A 972 5.98 36.36 -9.22
N SER A 973 4.75 36.12 -9.71
CA SER A 973 4.38 34.89 -10.43
C SER A 973 4.48 35.10 -11.93
N VAL A 974 5.20 34.24 -12.66
CA VAL A 974 5.32 34.32 -14.12
C VAL A 974 5.23 32.94 -14.74
N HIS A 975 4.58 32.87 -15.90
CA HIS A 975 4.45 31.66 -16.71
C HIS A 975 5.26 31.81 -17.98
N ALA A 976 6.07 30.80 -18.30
CA ALA A 976 7.03 30.87 -19.41
C ALA A 976 7.32 29.50 -20.03
N TYR A 977 6.38 29.01 -20.84
CA TYR A 977 6.57 27.88 -21.76
C TYR A 977 7.46 28.27 -22.95
N SER A 978 8.77 28.37 -22.69
CA SER A 978 9.76 28.88 -23.64
C SER A 978 10.81 27.82 -24.01
N PRO A 979 11.24 27.73 -25.27
CA PRO A 979 10.79 28.53 -26.42
C PRO A 979 9.40 28.10 -26.90
N TYR A 980 8.53 29.05 -27.22
CA TYR A 980 7.09 28.80 -27.43
C TYR A 980 6.84 27.73 -28.50
N ASN A 981 7.57 27.81 -29.62
CA ASN A 981 7.43 26.87 -30.73
C ASN A 981 7.79 25.42 -30.38
N PHE A 982 8.72 25.23 -29.45
CA PHE A 982 9.09 23.89 -28.98
C PHE A 982 8.11 23.41 -27.90
N ALA A 983 7.90 24.27 -26.90
CA ALA A 983 7.25 23.92 -25.65
C ALA A 983 5.71 23.84 -25.73
N LEU A 984 5.06 24.78 -26.42
CA LEU A 984 3.60 25.01 -26.32
C LEU A 984 2.86 25.14 -27.67
N ASN A 985 3.51 25.59 -28.75
CA ASN A 985 2.80 25.82 -30.01
C ASN A 985 2.28 24.51 -30.63
N ASN A 986 0.97 24.37 -30.89
CA ASN A 986 0.39 23.25 -31.65
C ASN A 986 -0.02 23.63 -33.09
N GLY A 987 0.26 24.86 -33.50
CA GLY A 987 -0.07 25.39 -34.82
C GLY A 987 1.12 25.48 -35.78
N GLU A 988 0.97 26.33 -36.78
CA GLU A 988 2.02 26.64 -37.74
C GLU A 988 3.24 27.24 -37.01
N GLY A 989 4.39 26.58 -37.11
CA GLY A 989 5.64 26.96 -36.43
C GLY A 989 6.04 26.06 -35.26
N ALA A 990 5.22 25.07 -34.87
CA ALA A 990 5.60 24.06 -33.89
C ALA A 990 6.87 23.30 -34.32
N VAL A 991 7.76 23.04 -33.37
CA VAL A 991 9.00 22.26 -33.58
C VAL A 991 9.15 21.20 -32.51
N ASP A 992 9.76 20.07 -32.86
CA ASP A 992 10.04 18.94 -31.98
C ASP A 992 11.51 18.89 -31.52
N LYS A 993 12.34 19.84 -31.97
CA LYS A 993 13.78 19.94 -31.64
C LYS A 993 14.10 21.18 -30.84
N PHE A 994 14.94 21.02 -29.82
CA PHE A 994 15.50 22.12 -29.05
C PHE A 994 16.81 22.61 -29.68
N ASP A 995 16.67 23.38 -30.76
CA ASP A 995 17.79 23.87 -31.56
C ASP A 995 18.40 25.19 -31.05
N ALA A 996 19.38 25.72 -31.79
CA ALA A 996 20.04 26.99 -31.44
C ALA A 996 19.08 28.19 -31.43
N SER A 997 18.03 28.19 -32.25
CA SER A 997 17.03 29.27 -32.25
C SER A 997 16.19 29.20 -30.97
N GLY A 998 15.73 27.98 -30.62
CA GLY A 998 15.01 27.75 -29.37
C GLY A 998 15.83 28.13 -28.15
N LYS A 999 17.12 27.76 -28.13
CA LYS A 999 18.05 28.13 -27.06
C LYS A 999 18.23 29.65 -26.92
N ASN A 1000 18.35 30.38 -28.04
CA ASN A 1000 18.49 31.84 -28.03
C ASN A 1000 17.22 32.54 -27.51
N GLU A 1001 16.03 32.05 -27.87
CA GLU A 1001 14.76 32.58 -27.35
C GLU A 1001 14.63 32.31 -25.85
N LEU A 1002 14.97 31.10 -25.39
CA LEU A 1002 14.97 30.77 -23.98
C LEU A 1002 15.93 31.66 -23.16
N ASP A 1003 17.17 31.84 -23.63
CA ASP A 1003 18.14 32.74 -23.00
C ASP A 1003 17.64 34.21 -22.99
N TRP A 1004 16.94 34.65 -24.03
CA TRP A 1004 16.33 35.98 -24.08
C TRP A 1004 15.26 36.15 -22.99
N ASN A 1005 14.35 35.20 -22.86
CA ASN A 1005 13.27 35.25 -21.86
C ASN A 1005 13.82 35.17 -20.44
N ILE A 1006 14.82 34.31 -20.18
CA ILE A 1006 15.53 34.25 -18.90
C ILE A 1006 16.19 35.58 -18.57
N ASN A 1007 16.79 36.26 -19.55
CA ASN A 1007 17.38 37.59 -19.35
C ASN A 1007 16.33 38.68 -19.10
N LEU A 1008 15.13 38.59 -19.68
CA LEU A 1008 14.02 39.49 -19.35
C LEU A 1008 13.60 39.33 -17.88
N MET A 1009 13.39 38.09 -17.43
CA MET A 1009 13.05 37.78 -16.05
C MET A 1009 14.12 38.28 -15.08
N LYS A 1010 15.40 37.98 -15.39
CA LYS A 1010 16.55 38.45 -14.61
C LYS A 1010 16.56 39.97 -14.45
N LYS A 1011 16.44 40.72 -15.55
CA LYS A 1011 16.48 42.19 -15.53
C LYS A 1011 15.30 42.80 -14.79
N ARG A 1012 14.12 42.19 -14.91
CA ARG A 1012 12.90 42.73 -14.29
C ARG A 1012 12.84 42.44 -12.81
N PHE A 1013 13.20 41.23 -12.39
CA PHE A 1013 12.96 40.77 -11.03
C PHE A 1013 14.27 40.61 -10.25
N VAL A 1014 15.12 39.68 -10.66
CA VAL A 1014 16.35 39.31 -9.92
C VAL A 1014 17.29 40.50 -9.73
N ASP A 1015 17.58 41.26 -10.79
CA ASP A 1015 18.46 42.44 -10.74
C ASP A 1015 17.87 43.61 -9.94
N GLN A 1016 16.57 43.58 -9.69
CA GLN A 1016 15.85 44.57 -8.87
C GLN A 1016 15.62 44.07 -7.45
N GLY A 1017 16.11 42.88 -7.09
CA GLY A 1017 15.90 42.28 -5.78
C GLY A 1017 14.46 41.82 -5.53
N ILE A 1018 13.68 41.58 -6.57
CA ILE A 1018 12.30 41.08 -6.46
C ILE A 1018 12.33 39.54 -6.55
N PRO A 1019 11.83 38.82 -5.52
CA PRO A 1019 11.70 37.38 -5.56
C PRO A 1019 10.65 36.96 -6.60
N MET A 1020 10.92 35.86 -7.28
CA MET A 1020 10.12 35.39 -8.40
C MET A 1020 10.03 33.87 -8.37
N ILE A 1021 8.87 33.33 -8.71
CA ILE A 1021 8.67 31.92 -9.03
C ILE A 1021 8.13 31.81 -10.46
N LEU A 1022 8.71 30.90 -11.24
CA LEU A 1022 8.11 30.45 -12.49
C LEU A 1022 6.99 29.45 -12.17
N GLY A 1023 5.77 29.98 -11.97
CA GLY A 1023 4.61 29.22 -11.50
C GLY A 1023 4.12 28.16 -12.49
N GLU A 1024 4.40 28.37 -13.77
CA GLU A 1024 4.13 27.39 -14.84
C GLU A 1024 5.21 27.42 -15.92
N TYR A 1025 5.64 26.23 -16.29
CA TYR A 1025 6.40 25.93 -17.50
C TYR A 1025 6.26 24.43 -17.83
N GLY A 1026 6.65 24.03 -19.03
CA GLY A 1026 6.65 22.63 -19.44
C GLY A 1026 6.99 22.55 -20.92
N ALA A 1027 7.23 21.34 -21.42
CA ALA A 1027 7.28 21.08 -22.85
C ALA A 1027 6.43 19.84 -23.18
N MET A 1028 5.44 20.02 -24.06
CA MET A 1028 4.57 18.93 -24.48
C MET A 1028 5.35 17.75 -25.06
N ASN A 1029 4.88 16.54 -24.80
CA ASN A 1029 5.39 15.37 -25.49
C ASN A 1029 5.05 15.42 -26.98
N ARG A 1030 6.09 15.41 -27.82
CA ARG A 1030 6.00 15.26 -29.29
C ARG A 1030 6.78 14.01 -29.74
N ASP A 1031 6.84 13.01 -28.87
CA ASP A 1031 7.66 11.81 -28.99
C ASP A 1031 9.15 12.13 -29.17
N ASN A 1032 9.58 13.17 -28.45
CA ASN A 1032 10.88 13.83 -28.54
C ASN A 1032 11.58 13.92 -27.17
N GLU A 1033 11.53 12.82 -26.40
CA GLU A 1033 11.99 12.77 -25.02
C GLU A 1033 13.43 13.27 -24.81
N GLU A 1034 14.38 12.88 -25.68
CA GLU A 1034 15.77 13.34 -25.58
C GLU A 1034 15.89 14.87 -25.69
N GLU A 1035 15.15 15.48 -26.62
CA GLU A 1035 15.14 16.93 -26.82
C GLU A 1035 14.49 17.63 -25.63
N ARG A 1036 13.43 17.04 -25.05
CA ARG A 1036 12.78 17.58 -23.83
C ARG A 1036 13.68 17.45 -22.61
N ALA A 1037 14.40 16.34 -22.44
CA ALA A 1037 15.35 16.18 -21.35
C ALA A 1037 16.51 17.20 -21.47
N ALA A 1038 17.06 17.39 -22.68
CA ALA A 1038 18.11 18.39 -22.92
C ALA A 1038 17.61 19.82 -22.67
N TRP A 1039 16.40 20.15 -23.10
CA TRP A 1039 15.75 21.43 -22.81
C TRP A 1039 15.49 21.62 -21.30
N ALA A 1040 14.98 20.61 -20.62
CA ALA A 1040 14.64 20.66 -19.19
C ALA A 1040 15.90 20.86 -18.33
N GLU A 1041 16.98 20.14 -18.63
CA GLU A 1041 18.27 20.33 -17.96
C GLU A 1041 18.79 21.75 -18.19
N TYR A 1042 18.77 22.23 -19.44
CA TYR A 1042 19.27 23.56 -19.79
C TYR A 1042 18.46 24.68 -19.13
N TYR A 1043 17.13 24.61 -19.16
CA TYR A 1043 16.26 25.59 -18.53
C TYR A 1043 16.50 25.60 -17.02
N MET A 1044 16.50 24.42 -16.39
CA MET A 1044 16.71 24.28 -14.94
C MET A 1044 18.08 24.81 -14.51
N GLU A 1045 19.16 24.52 -15.24
CA GLU A 1045 20.50 25.05 -14.94
C GLU A 1045 20.51 26.58 -14.96
N LYS A 1046 19.91 27.18 -15.98
CA LYS A 1046 19.88 28.64 -16.15
C LYS A 1046 19.06 29.36 -15.10
N ILE A 1047 17.89 28.83 -14.77
CA ILE A 1047 16.98 29.41 -13.77
C ILE A 1047 17.51 29.18 -12.35
N THR A 1048 18.11 28.02 -12.08
CA THR A 1048 18.85 27.75 -10.85
C THR A 1048 19.98 28.75 -10.62
N ALA A 1049 20.74 29.09 -11.67
CA ALA A 1049 21.81 30.08 -11.58
C ALA A 1049 21.32 31.50 -11.22
N LEU A 1050 20.01 31.77 -11.37
CA LEU A 1050 19.37 33.02 -10.96
C LEU A 1050 18.72 32.94 -9.56
N GLY A 1051 18.68 31.76 -8.94
CA GLY A 1051 17.99 31.53 -7.67
C GLY A 1051 16.46 31.58 -7.79
N VAL A 1052 15.92 31.31 -8.98
CA VAL A 1052 14.47 31.29 -9.24
C VAL A 1052 13.99 29.84 -9.25
N PRO A 1053 12.96 29.46 -8.48
CA PRO A 1053 12.31 28.16 -8.63
C PRO A 1053 11.37 28.12 -9.83
N GLN A 1054 11.14 26.92 -10.37
CA GLN A 1054 10.17 26.69 -11.43
C GLN A 1054 9.30 25.47 -11.15
N VAL A 1055 8.04 25.53 -11.58
CA VAL A 1055 6.99 24.56 -11.25
C VAL A 1055 6.41 23.99 -12.55
N TRP A 1056 6.63 22.69 -12.79
CA TRP A 1056 6.22 22.00 -14.02
C TRP A 1056 4.70 21.97 -14.11
N TRP A 1057 4.12 22.31 -15.26
CA TRP A 1057 2.71 22.09 -15.53
C TRP A 1057 2.48 20.65 -15.92
N ASP A 1058 1.78 19.87 -15.09
CA ASP A 1058 1.39 18.50 -15.39
C ASP A 1058 -0.13 18.40 -15.36
N ASN A 1059 -0.73 18.15 -16.51
CA ASN A 1059 -2.17 18.04 -16.67
C ASN A 1059 -2.68 16.60 -16.72
N GLY A 1060 -1.81 15.60 -16.47
CA GLY A 1060 -2.14 14.18 -16.57
C GLY A 1060 -2.34 13.66 -18.00
N VAL A 1061 -2.04 14.46 -19.03
CA VAL A 1061 -2.25 14.09 -20.44
C VAL A 1061 -0.95 13.58 -21.09
N PHE A 1062 -0.97 12.34 -21.57
CA PHE A 1062 0.15 11.68 -22.24
C PHE A 1062 -0.09 11.42 -23.74
N GLU A 1063 -1.34 11.36 -24.16
CA GLU A 1063 -1.77 10.94 -25.51
C GLU A 1063 -2.72 11.96 -26.16
N GLY A 1064 -2.88 11.86 -27.48
CA GLY A 1064 -3.79 12.71 -28.27
C GLY A 1064 -3.13 13.91 -28.96
N GLU A 1065 -3.94 14.77 -29.59
CA GLU A 1065 -3.47 15.94 -30.39
C GLU A 1065 -3.39 17.24 -29.56
N GLY A 1066 -3.62 17.15 -28.26
CA GLY A 1066 -3.70 18.30 -27.34
C GLY A 1066 -2.39 18.58 -26.59
N GLU A 1067 -2.51 19.29 -25.47
CA GLU A 1067 -1.40 19.68 -24.62
C GLU A 1067 -0.89 18.51 -23.76
N ARG A 1068 0.06 17.72 -24.27
CA ARG A 1068 0.57 16.50 -23.62
C ARG A 1068 1.66 16.80 -22.58
N PHE A 1069 1.30 17.37 -21.44
CA PHE A 1069 2.25 17.79 -20.41
C PHE A 1069 2.46 16.81 -19.25
N GLY A 1070 1.75 15.67 -19.26
CA GLY A 1070 1.86 14.64 -18.23
C GLY A 1070 3.31 14.24 -17.96
N LEU A 1071 3.65 14.11 -16.68
CA LEU A 1071 4.96 13.65 -16.20
C LEU A 1071 4.82 12.42 -15.28
N ILE A 1072 3.79 12.42 -14.42
CA ILE A 1072 3.40 11.29 -13.58
C ILE A 1072 2.08 10.66 -14.05
N ASP A 1073 2.07 9.35 -14.23
CA ASP A 1073 0.85 8.56 -14.29
C ASP A 1073 0.25 8.51 -12.89
N ARG A 1074 -0.73 9.38 -12.66
CA ARG A 1074 -1.39 9.54 -11.35
C ARG A 1074 -2.20 8.31 -10.92
N LYS A 1075 -2.56 7.43 -11.85
CA LYS A 1075 -3.31 6.20 -11.54
C LYS A 1075 -2.38 5.10 -11.04
N ASN A 1076 -1.25 4.92 -11.73
CA ASN A 1076 -0.30 3.85 -11.42
C ASN A 1076 0.85 4.31 -10.51
N LEU A 1077 0.89 5.60 -10.18
CA LEU A 1077 1.94 6.25 -9.38
C LEU A 1077 3.33 6.03 -9.99
N LYS A 1078 3.45 6.26 -11.31
CA LYS A 1078 4.69 6.06 -12.06
C LYS A 1078 5.15 7.32 -12.79
N ILE A 1079 6.45 7.59 -12.77
CA ILE A 1079 7.10 8.61 -13.59
C ILE A 1079 7.21 8.09 -15.02
N VAL A 1080 6.49 8.72 -15.94
CA VAL A 1080 6.41 8.29 -17.36
C VAL A 1080 7.64 8.71 -18.14
N TYR A 1081 8.20 9.88 -17.84
CA TYR A 1081 9.41 10.40 -18.51
C TYR A 1081 10.56 10.54 -17.51
N PRO A 1082 11.19 9.42 -17.09
CA PRO A 1082 12.24 9.46 -16.07
C PRO A 1082 13.45 10.30 -16.50
N SER A 1083 13.77 10.34 -17.80
CA SER A 1083 14.86 11.19 -18.31
C SER A 1083 14.62 12.69 -18.07
N ILE A 1084 13.36 13.14 -18.10
CA ILE A 1084 13.00 14.53 -17.81
C ILE A 1084 13.16 14.80 -16.32
N VAL A 1085 12.66 13.93 -15.43
CA VAL A 1085 12.85 14.10 -13.97
C VAL A 1085 14.34 14.09 -13.61
N ALA A 1086 15.14 13.21 -14.22
CA ALA A 1086 16.59 13.20 -14.08
C ALA A 1086 17.22 14.54 -14.53
N ALA A 1087 16.78 15.08 -15.67
CA ALA A 1087 17.24 16.38 -16.18
C ALA A 1087 16.90 17.54 -15.22
N LEU A 1088 15.72 17.51 -14.59
CA LEU A 1088 15.33 18.49 -13.56
C LEU A 1088 16.20 18.38 -12.30
N GLN A 1089 16.41 17.17 -11.79
CA GLN A 1089 17.29 16.92 -10.64
C GLN A 1089 18.71 17.41 -10.93
N LYS A 1090 19.27 17.00 -12.07
CA LYS A 1090 20.61 17.38 -12.51
C LYS A 1090 20.76 18.88 -12.72
N GLY A 1091 19.86 19.50 -13.47
CA GLY A 1091 19.89 20.93 -13.74
C GLY A 1091 19.75 21.77 -12.47
N ARG A 1092 19.05 21.26 -11.44
CA ARG A 1092 18.94 21.92 -10.13
C ARG A 1092 20.22 21.84 -9.29
N GLY A 1093 21.15 20.96 -9.68
CA GLY A 1093 22.36 20.64 -8.92
C GLY A 1093 22.14 19.58 -7.84
N LEU A 1094 21.09 18.76 -7.97
CA LEU A 1094 20.79 17.63 -7.10
C LEU A 1094 21.38 16.33 -7.67
N GLU A 1095 21.50 15.32 -6.82
CA GLU A 1095 21.81 13.97 -7.26
C GLU A 1095 20.67 13.42 -8.11
N VAL A 1096 21.02 12.78 -9.23
CA VAL A 1096 20.04 12.14 -10.10
C VAL A 1096 19.65 10.81 -9.49
N ASN A 1097 18.40 10.73 -9.03
CA ASN A 1097 17.79 9.53 -8.49
C ASN A 1097 16.30 9.58 -8.82
N VAL A 1098 15.92 8.95 -9.93
CA VAL A 1098 14.53 8.86 -10.35
C VAL A 1098 13.94 7.57 -9.80
N LEU A 1099 12.89 7.70 -9.00
CA LEU A 1099 12.16 6.61 -8.39
C LEU A 1099 10.80 6.46 -9.06
N HIS A 1100 10.21 5.27 -8.95
CA HIS A 1100 8.89 4.97 -9.49
C HIS A 1100 8.77 5.16 -11.01
N ALA A 1101 9.85 4.99 -11.78
CA ALA A 1101 9.78 5.07 -13.23
C ALA A 1101 8.90 3.96 -13.82
N ILE A 1102 8.24 4.22 -14.95
CA ILE A 1102 7.60 3.17 -15.75
C ILE A 1102 8.67 2.13 -16.17
N GLU A 1103 8.30 0.85 -16.16
CA GLU A 1103 9.16 -0.22 -16.66
C GLU A 1103 9.24 -0.10 -18.18
N THR A 1104 10.42 0.24 -18.71
CA THR A 1104 10.65 0.20 -20.15
C THR A 1104 10.88 -1.24 -20.56
N GLU A 1105 9.85 -1.91 -21.07
CA GLU A 1105 9.98 -3.17 -21.79
C GLU A 1105 11.02 -3.01 -22.92
N PRO A 1106 12.13 -3.76 -22.92
CA PRO A 1106 12.95 -3.87 -24.11
C PRO A 1106 12.09 -4.52 -25.19
N THR A 1107 12.01 -3.94 -26.39
CA THR A 1107 11.41 -4.62 -27.54
C THR A 1107 12.20 -5.89 -27.83
N GLU A 1108 11.75 -7.02 -27.26
CA GLU A 1108 12.42 -8.30 -27.39
C GLU A 1108 12.48 -8.72 -28.85
N CYS A 1109 13.66 -9.18 -29.23
CA CYS A 1109 13.91 -9.72 -30.53
C CYS A 1109 13.22 -11.08 -30.69
N TRP A 1110 12.07 -11.10 -31.36
CA TRP A 1110 11.27 -12.31 -31.52
C TRP A 1110 12.01 -13.48 -32.20
N SER A 1111 13.13 -13.26 -32.90
CA SER A 1111 13.91 -14.34 -33.52
C SER A 1111 14.85 -15.06 -32.57
N LEU A 1112 15.18 -14.47 -31.40
CA LEU A 1112 16.08 -15.08 -30.42
C LEU A 1112 15.51 -16.39 -29.88
N LYS A 1113 14.19 -16.48 -29.68
CA LYS A 1113 13.51 -17.72 -29.26
C LYS A 1113 13.64 -18.87 -30.27
N TYR A 1114 14.02 -18.58 -31.52
CA TYR A 1114 14.27 -19.57 -32.57
C TYR A 1114 15.77 -19.81 -32.79
N GLY A 1115 16.65 -19.23 -31.98
CA GLY A 1115 18.11 -19.38 -32.06
C GLY A 1115 18.75 -18.50 -33.14
N TYR A 1116 18.09 -17.41 -33.55
CA TYR A 1116 18.59 -16.49 -34.57
C TYR A 1116 18.67 -15.06 -34.03
N GLU A 1117 19.80 -14.42 -34.27
CA GLU A 1117 20.08 -13.04 -33.84
C GLU A 1117 19.07 -12.02 -34.38
N CYS A 1118 19.03 -10.84 -33.77
CA CYS A 1118 18.29 -9.73 -34.34
C CYS A 1118 19.00 -9.14 -35.55
N CYS A 1119 18.24 -8.72 -36.57
CA CYS A 1119 18.85 -7.93 -37.64
C CYS A 1119 19.26 -6.57 -37.06
N SER A 1120 20.43 -6.07 -37.45
CA SER A 1120 20.84 -4.72 -37.08
C SER A 1120 19.75 -3.72 -37.51
N PRO A 1121 19.51 -2.62 -36.78
CA PRO A 1121 18.47 -1.63 -37.12
C PRO A 1121 18.56 -1.05 -38.54
N ASN A 1122 19.75 -1.11 -39.15
CA ASN A 1122 20.00 -0.66 -40.52
C ASN A 1122 19.81 -1.76 -41.59
N ASN A 1123 19.49 -2.98 -41.19
CA ASN A 1123 19.31 -4.15 -42.04
C ASN A 1123 17.82 -4.51 -42.16
N THR A 1124 17.09 -3.70 -42.92
CA THR A 1124 15.61 -3.76 -43.05
C THR A 1124 15.13 -4.59 -44.24
N ARG A 1125 16.03 -5.31 -44.93
CA ARG A 1125 15.66 -6.09 -46.11
C ARG A 1125 15.06 -7.43 -45.71
N VAL A 1126 13.74 -7.52 -45.79
CA VAL A 1126 13.00 -8.78 -45.60
C VAL A 1126 13.35 -9.77 -46.72
N VAL A 1127 13.84 -10.95 -46.32
CA VAL A 1127 14.20 -12.08 -47.18
C VAL A 1127 13.07 -13.11 -47.23
N VAL A 1128 12.43 -13.39 -46.09
CA VAL A 1128 11.21 -14.21 -46.02
C VAL A 1128 10.33 -13.74 -44.87
N THR A 1129 9.02 -13.92 -44.98
CA THR A 1129 8.07 -13.70 -43.88
C THR A 1129 7.32 -14.99 -43.65
N ASP A 1130 7.23 -15.42 -42.40
CA ASP A 1130 6.46 -16.60 -41.99
C ASP A 1130 5.60 -16.28 -40.75
N GLU A 1131 5.04 -17.33 -40.12
CA GLU A 1131 4.20 -17.21 -38.92
C GLU A 1131 4.95 -16.67 -37.69
N SER A 1132 6.28 -16.67 -37.72
CA SER A 1132 7.13 -16.18 -36.62
C SER A 1132 7.47 -14.69 -36.75
N GLY A 1133 7.62 -14.18 -37.98
CA GLY A 1133 7.89 -12.77 -38.24
C GLY A 1133 8.58 -12.49 -39.58
N LYS A 1134 9.17 -11.30 -39.73
CA LYS A 1134 9.93 -10.86 -40.93
C LYS A 1134 11.42 -11.19 -40.79
N TRP A 1135 11.94 -12.11 -41.59
CA TRP A 1135 13.35 -12.51 -41.51
C TRP A 1135 14.24 -11.70 -42.46
N GLY A 1136 15.44 -11.33 -42.00
CA GLY A 1136 16.54 -10.78 -42.79
C GLY A 1136 17.74 -11.72 -42.83
N VAL A 1137 18.78 -11.34 -43.59
CA VAL A 1137 20.06 -12.05 -43.60
C VAL A 1137 21.18 -11.03 -43.38
N GLU A 1138 22.01 -11.26 -42.37
CA GLU A 1138 23.18 -10.43 -42.04
C GLU A 1138 24.40 -11.32 -41.88
N ASN A 1139 25.56 -10.92 -42.42
CA ASN A 1139 26.79 -11.71 -42.35
C ASN A 1139 26.69 -13.17 -42.86
N SER A 1140 25.69 -13.47 -43.70
CA SER A 1140 25.33 -14.81 -44.19
C SER A 1140 24.54 -15.69 -43.22
N ASP A 1141 24.07 -15.14 -42.09
CA ASP A 1141 23.21 -15.78 -41.11
C ASP A 1141 21.80 -15.16 -41.09
N TRP A 1142 20.80 -15.95 -40.71
CA TRP A 1142 19.41 -15.49 -40.59
C TRP A 1142 19.23 -14.65 -39.33
N CYS A 1143 18.43 -13.59 -39.45
CA CYS A 1143 18.11 -12.70 -38.34
C CYS A 1143 16.64 -12.26 -38.35
N GLY A 1144 16.07 -11.95 -37.19
CA GLY A 1144 14.71 -11.39 -37.07
C GLY A 1144 14.70 -9.89 -37.23
N ILE A 1145 13.90 -9.39 -38.16
CA ILE A 1145 13.66 -7.95 -38.31
C ILE A 1145 12.60 -7.56 -37.29
N VAL A 1146 13.01 -6.80 -36.28
CA VAL A 1146 12.12 -6.10 -35.36
C VAL A 1146 11.78 -4.77 -36.01
N ASP A 1147 10.48 -4.46 -36.14
CA ASP A 1147 10.00 -3.32 -36.94
C ASP A 1147 10.61 -1.99 -36.43
N SER A 1148 11.67 -1.53 -37.10
CA SER A 1148 12.17 -0.17 -36.98
C SER A 1148 11.19 0.76 -37.69
N LYS A 1149 10.78 1.85 -37.02
CA LYS A 1149 9.83 2.88 -37.47
C LYS A 1149 10.13 3.47 -38.87
N ASP A 1150 9.79 2.76 -39.94
CA ASP A 1150 9.78 3.26 -41.31
C ASP A 1150 8.46 2.82 -41.99
N LYS A 1151 7.41 3.64 -41.80
CA LYS A 1151 6.01 3.36 -42.18
C LYS A 1151 5.72 3.77 -43.63
N CYS A 1152 5.85 2.84 -44.56
CA CYS A 1152 5.25 2.99 -45.88
C CYS A 1152 4.08 2.02 -46.06
N TRP A 1153 2.87 2.58 -46.03
CA TRP A 1153 1.61 1.86 -45.88
C TRP A 1153 1.20 0.99 -47.07
N SER A 1154 1.79 1.15 -48.26
CA SER A 1154 1.43 0.36 -49.45
C SER A 1154 2.13 -0.99 -49.53
N ILE A 1155 3.22 -1.17 -48.77
CA ILE A 1155 4.04 -2.38 -48.78
C ILE A 1155 3.21 -3.63 -48.41
N PRO A 1156 2.32 -3.60 -47.39
CA PRO A 1156 1.43 -4.73 -47.08
C PRO A 1156 0.48 -5.12 -48.22
N PHE A 1157 0.14 -4.19 -49.12
CA PHE A 1157 -0.69 -4.45 -50.30
C PHE A 1157 0.12 -4.98 -51.50
N GLY A 1158 1.43 -5.22 -51.33
CA GLY A 1158 2.32 -5.75 -52.37
C GLY A 1158 2.94 -4.68 -53.28
N TYR A 1159 2.78 -3.40 -52.96
CA TYR A 1159 3.24 -2.28 -53.78
C TYR A 1159 4.34 -1.48 -53.08
N LYS A 1160 5.39 -1.14 -53.83
CA LYS A 1160 6.57 -0.41 -53.30
C LYS A 1160 6.20 1.01 -52.88
N CYS A 1161 7.09 1.69 -52.15
CA CYS A 1161 6.97 3.11 -51.88
C CYS A 1161 7.43 3.93 -53.08
N CYS A 1162 6.73 5.03 -53.36
CA CYS A 1162 7.21 5.99 -54.33
C CYS A 1162 8.40 6.74 -53.72
N ASP A 1163 9.47 6.90 -54.51
CA ASP A 1163 10.60 7.78 -54.18
C ASP A 1163 10.33 9.26 -54.54
N HIS A 1164 9.08 9.54 -54.90
CA HIS A 1164 8.57 10.84 -55.30
C HIS A 1164 7.18 11.10 -54.73
N CYS A 1165 6.75 12.34 -54.81
CA CYS A 1165 5.52 12.81 -54.16
C CYS A 1165 4.36 13.08 -55.12
N LYS A 1166 4.53 12.69 -56.40
CA LYS A 1166 3.51 12.88 -57.42
C LYS A 1166 2.39 11.84 -57.29
N VAL A 1167 1.26 12.28 -56.75
CA VAL A 1167 0.03 11.48 -56.61
C VAL A 1167 -0.67 11.32 -57.95
N LEU A 1168 -1.00 10.08 -58.31
CA LEU A 1168 -1.77 9.72 -59.50
C LEU A 1168 -3.18 9.27 -59.16
N LEU A 1169 -3.38 8.67 -57.99
CA LEU A 1169 -4.67 8.24 -57.48
C LEU A 1169 -4.70 8.37 -55.96
N THR A 1170 -5.86 8.63 -55.37
CA THR A 1170 -6.05 8.53 -53.92
C THR A 1170 -7.33 7.76 -53.67
N ASP A 1171 -7.25 6.74 -52.86
CA ASP A 1171 -8.39 5.93 -52.44
C ASP A 1171 -8.38 5.71 -50.92
N GLU A 1172 -9.25 4.83 -50.44
CA GLU A 1172 -9.42 4.52 -49.01
C GLU A 1172 -8.17 3.90 -48.37
N SER A 1173 -7.25 3.35 -49.17
CA SER A 1173 -5.99 2.77 -48.67
C SER A 1173 -4.88 3.82 -48.56
N GLY A 1174 -4.89 4.84 -49.43
CA GLY A 1174 -3.97 5.97 -49.34
C GLY A 1174 -3.68 6.66 -50.68
N LYS A 1175 -2.59 7.43 -50.74
CA LYS A 1175 -2.17 8.18 -51.95
C LYS A 1175 -1.22 7.34 -52.81
N TRP A 1176 -1.63 6.98 -54.00
CA TRP A 1176 -0.86 6.15 -54.93
C TRP A 1176 -0.13 7.00 -55.99
N GLY A 1177 1.09 6.59 -56.36
CA GLY A 1177 1.87 7.07 -57.49
C GLY A 1177 2.31 5.91 -58.39
N GLU A 1178 3.21 6.18 -59.34
CA GLU A 1178 3.73 5.17 -60.27
C GLU A 1178 5.25 5.31 -60.40
N LEU A 1179 5.96 4.22 -60.13
CA LEU A 1179 7.41 4.14 -60.25
C LEU A 1179 7.76 3.06 -61.27
N ASN A 1180 8.42 3.44 -62.36
CA ASN A 1180 8.85 2.54 -63.44
C ASN A 1180 7.71 1.71 -64.10
N GLY A 1181 6.48 2.24 -64.16
CA GLY A 1181 5.35 1.55 -64.77
C GLY A 1181 4.50 0.71 -63.81
N GLU A 1182 4.85 0.70 -62.52
CA GLU A 1182 4.16 -0.06 -61.47
C GLU A 1182 3.63 0.87 -60.36
N TRP A 1183 2.47 0.51 -59.78
CA TRP A 1183 1.86 1.28 -58.69
C TRP A 1183 2.75 1.28 -57.45
N CYS A 1184 2.83 2.44 -56.80
CA CYS A 1184 3.54 2.63 -55.55
C CYS A 1184 2.71 3.48 -54.57
N GLY A 1185 2.86 3.25 -53.26
CA GLY A 1185 2.26 4.11 -52.25
C GLY A 1185 3.15 5.30 -51.94
N ILE A 1186 2.55 6.48 -51.86
CA ILE A 1186 3.23 7.71 -51.50
C ILE A 1186 3.17 7.82 -49.98
N ASP A 1187 4.34 7.76 -49.38
CA ASP A 1187 4.53 8.14 -48.00
C ASP A 1187 4.53 9.67 -47.92
N THR A 1188 3.40 10.21 -47.45
CA THR A 1188 3.21 11.66 -47.34
C THR A 1188 4.16 12.30 -46.35
N THR A 1189 4.74 11.54 -45.41
CA THR A 1189 5.73 12.07 -44.46
C THR A 1189 7.08 12.38 -45.13
N LYS A 1190 7.37 11.74 -46.26
CA LYS A 1190 8.57 11.97 -47.09
C LYS A 1190 8.32 13.01 -48.20
N CYS A 1191 7.13 13.60 -48.23
CA CYS A 1191 6.67 14.49 -49.27
C CYS A 1191 6.35 15.88 -48.75
N LYS A 1192 7.32 16.79 -48.91
CA LYS A 1192 7.19 18.21 -48.56
C LYS A 1192 6.44 19.00 -49.63
#